data_AF-A0A366C370-F1
#
_entry.id   AF-A0A366C370-F1
#
_cell.length_a   1.000
_cell.length_b   1.000
_cell.length_c   1.000
_cell.angle_alpha   90.00
_cell.angle_beta   90.00
_cell.angle_gamma   90.00
#
_symmetry.space_group_name_H-M   'P 1'
#
loop_
_entity.id
_entity.type
_entity.pdbx_description
1 polymer ?
#
loop_
_entity_poly.entity_id
_entity_poly.type
_entity_poly.pdbx_seq_one_letter_code
_entity_poly.pdbx_strand_id
1 'polypeptide(L)'
;MPDTASPSQDTPTGDAPVFLIGLTMAGAVSAGAYSAGVLDYLFRAIDAHNARVRAGPGAGDPTPPRHRVVVKVMTGASAGGMCAGLTLAGLLKGHAGEAARLSEGRPVDYPAADGTTAQCRAALEPLFDAWVDQIRFWDPATGTGFLATKDLDDPAPLLGAPERPEGAPVPILSVLDSSHLDDATRAALTGVPPLGGKPRYDFLAKDLDVFVTTTGLNGVLYQIRFPGSEYRMQQHGLSRHFRVHGLGATGHPSAWLDRWGDRGIALDPDQTDAAGTVPFVSDPGSRWYDMTVSALASGAFPVGLAPRTIAATPLQLGAWDPENPFTEGGALTIEAAPDHTVLPRPYFGTGTALTGAATYLAVDGGVINNEPFDIARFTLRRSAAGSALLSNAREGNRADRAVIMIDPFPRAPDYVALTPDETLRLGGLLPSVMRLFPTLVSQARFKIDELLHATNSDVHSRFMIAPARSASGTSPAARGADAIACGALDGFSGFFDRGFRLHDFVLGQRNCQKFLESHFLLDADNPILALDADHPHLQAARAAREKGEAIPEGLRIVDPCVSPGAGLDAEIPMPAWPQVGLGALQRMRRQFLVRLTRIGGHLFDSRAMGGIGQWALKRLWQGLWPVYPKGLKGDVGDAAARAVLKAFLLRRQLETSEDFPTGVRLALTALIDAHGEALDARDLRERLTEAREAGLYPATLEIPQEAEIERGLLWMQGAGLARQPLRNIFGPPRYAFSPGNGG
;
A
#
# COMPACT_ATOMS: atom_id res chain seq x y z
N MET A 1 7.75 -36.23 16.89
CA MET A 1 7.20 -36.16 18.26
C MET A 1 6.55 -34.80 18.41
N PRO A 2 5.36 -34.67 19.01
CA PRO A 2 4.82 -33.35 19.28
C PRO A 2 5.64 -32.74 20.42
N ASP A 3 6.39 -31.67 20.11
CA ASP A 3 7.16 -30.92 21.09
C ASP A 3 6.22 -30.38 22.17
N THR A 4 6.32 -30.98 23.36
CA THR A 4 5.66 -30.59 24.61
C THR A 4 6.46 -29.49 25.31
N ALA A 5 6.94 -28.51 24.55
CA ALA A 5 7.48 -27.30 25.13
C ALA A 5 6.30 -26.47 25.65
N SER A 6 6.04 -26.59 26.96
CA SER A 6 5.16 -25.67 27.68
C SER A 6 5.62 -24.23 27.39
N PRO A 7 4.73 -23.28 27.06
CA PRO A 7 5.13 -21.91 26.77
C PRO A 7 5.84 -21.35 28.01
N SER A 8 7.17 -21.19 27.92
CA SER A 8 7.94 -20.59 28.99
C SER A 8 7.46 -19.16 29.17
N GLN A 9 6.89 -18.91 30.34
CA GLN A 9 6.58 -17.58 30.84
C GLN A 9 7.91 -16.83 31.07
N ASP A 10 8.49 -16.27 30.02
CA ASP A 10 9.57 -15.27 30.14
C ASP A 10 9.00 -13.90 30.48
N THR A 11 7.98 -13.86 31.35
CA THR A 11 7.51 -12.61 31.95
C THR A 11 8.09 -12.57 33.36
N PRO A 12 8.81 -11.49 33.75
CA PRO A 12 9.16 -11.28 35.15
C PRO A 12 7.90 -11.48 36.00
N THR A 13 7.99 -12.29 37.05
CA THR A 13 6.89 -12.56 37.97
C THR A 13 6.25 -11.24 38.42
N GLY A 14 5.03 -10.95 37.93
CA GLY A 14 4.28 -9.73 38.23
C GLY A 14 3.73 -8.95 37.02
N ASP A 15 4.24 -9.17 35.81
CA ASP A 15 3.78 -8.46 34.60
C ASP A 15 2.67 -9.22 33.84
N ALA A 16 1.70 -8.47 33.29
CA ALA A 16 0.64 -9.02 32.43
C ALA A 16 1.21 -9.75 31.19
N PRO A 17 0.67 -10.92 30.78
CA PRO A 17 1.08 -11.62 29.57
C PRO A 17 1.04 -10.74 28.32
N VAL A 18 1.86 -11.05 27.32
CA VAL A 18 1.98 -10.26 26.10
C VAL A 18 1.64 -11.09 24.87
N PHE A 19 0.74 -10.59 24.03
CA PHE A 19 0.54 -11.06 22.67
C PHE A 19 1.32 -10.17 21.69
N LEU A 20 2.22 -10.76 20.90
CA LEU A 20 3.15 -10.03 20.03
C LEU A 20 2.64 -9.92 18.59
N ILE A 21 2.65 -8.73 18.01
CA ILE A 21 2.18 -8.46 16.64
C ILE A 21 3.34 -8.01 15.76
N GLY A 22 3.42 -8.58 14.56
CA GLY A 22 4.16 -8.02 13.43
C GLY A 22 3.19 -7.53 12.37
N LEU A 23 3.41 -6.33 11.85
CA LEU A 23 2.61 -5.77 10.77
C LEU A 23 3.36 -5.90 9.46
N THR A 24 2.68 -6.36 8.41
CA THR A 24 3.21 -6.38 7.04
C THR A 24 2.22 -5.69 6.11
N MET A 25 2.69 -4.69 5.38
CA MET A 25 1.85 -3.85 4.52
C MET A 25 2.25 -4.05 3.07
N ALA A 26 1.30 -4.54 2.27
CA ALA A 26 1.52 -4.78 0.85
C ALA A 26 1.62 -3.47 0.05
N GLY A 27 2.27 -3.53 -1.11
CA GLY A 27 2.32 -2.41 -2.04
C GLY A 27 0.96 -2.15 -2.70
N ALA A 28 0.51 -0.89 -2.64
CA ALA A 28 -0.88 -0.55 -2.97
C ALA A 28 -1.11 0.83 -3.62
N VAL A 29 -0.08 1.49 -4.16
CA VAL A 29 -0.19 2.80 -4.86
C VAL A 29 -1.09 3.78 -4.06
N SER A 30 -2.23 4.25 -4.60
CA SER A 30 -3.11 5.20 -3.90
C SER A 30 -3.99 4.57 -2.82
N ALA A 31 -4.11 3.24 -2.79
CA ALA A 31 -4.79 2.52 -1.71
C ALA A 31 -3.93 2.45 -0.42
N GLY A 32 -2.78 3.14 -0.37
CA GLY A 32 -2.13 3.52 0.88
C GLY A 32 -3.08 4.24 1.86
N ALA A 33 -4.10 4.94 1.34
CA ALA A 33 -5.18 5.50 2.16
C ALA A 33 -5.95 4.44 2.97
N TYR A 34 -6.24 3.27 2.37
CA TYR A 34 -6.87 2.15 3.10
C TYR A 34 -5.95 1.63 4.21
N SER A 35 -4.69 1.37 3.89
CA SER A 35 -3.70 0.91 4.88
C SER A 35 -3.52 1.92 6.02
N ALA A 36 -3.50 3.22 5.71
CA ALA A 36 -3.47 4.29 6.70
C ALA A 36 -4.67 4.24 7.65
N GLY A 37 -5.88 4.00 7.13
CA GLY A 37 -7.09 3.82 7.94
C GLY A 37 -7.02 2.60 8.85
N VAL A 38 -6.54 1.46 8.32
CA VAL A 38 -6.34 0.25 9.13
C VAL A 38 -5.36 0.51 10.28
N LEU A 39 -4.21 1.11 9.99
CA LEU A 39 -3.19 1.41 11.00
C LEU A 39 -3.72 2.39 12.05
N ASP A 40 -4.38 3.46 11.61
CA ASP A 40 -4.96 4.45 12.52
C ASP A 40 -5.91 3.81 13.52
N TYR A 41 -6.86 3.00 13.05
CA TYR A 41 -7.80 2.31 13.95
C TYR A 41 -7.09 1.26 14.82
N LEU A 42 -6.19 0.46 14.24
CA LEU A 42 -5.49 -0.60 14.97
C LEU A 42 -4.68 -0.07 16.14
N PHE A 43 -3.87 0.97 15.93
CA PHE A 43 -3.06 1.56 17.00
C PHE A 43 -3.93 2.19 18.10
N ARG A 44 -5.05 2.83 17.74
CA ARG A 44 -6.02 3.36 18.70
C ARG A 44 -6.68 2.25 19.52
N ALA A 45 -7.06 1.15 18.87
CA ALA A 45 -7.67 0.02 19.53
C ALA A 45 -6.70 -0.69 20.48
N ILE A 46 -5.43 -0.86 20.08
CA ILE A 46 -4.39 -1.44 20.94
C ILE A 46 -4.07 -0.52 22.13
N ASP A 47 -3.96 0.79 21.91
CA ASP A 47 -3.71 1.77 22.98
C ASP A 47 -4.85 1.75 24.01
N ALA A 48 -6.11 1.73 23.55
CA ALA A 48 -7.29 1.62 24.41
C ALA A 48 -7.32 0.28 25.17
N HIS A 49 -7.04 -0.83 24.49
CA HIS A 49 -6.95 -2.15 25.11
C HIS A 49 -5.91 -2.17 26.24
N ASN A 50 -4.66 -1.77 25.96
CA ASN A 50 -3.59 -1.74 26.96
C ASN A 50 -3.88 -0.74 28.08
N ALA A 51 -4.60 0.37 27.82
CA ALA A 51 -5.04 1.28 28.87
C ALA A 51 -5.95 0.60 29.90
N ARG A 52 -6.85 -0.28 29.47
CA ARG A 52 -7.70 -1.07 30.37
C ARG A 52 -6.91 -2.07 31.19
N VAL A 53 -5.93 -2.73 30.58
CA VAL A 53 -5.02 -3.65 31.28
C VAL A 53 -4.27 -2.91 32.40
N ARG A 54 -3.76 -1.71 32.12
CA ARG A 54 -3.08 -0.86 33.12
C ARG A 54 -4.01 -0.40 34.24
N ALA A 55 -5.26 -0.07 33.92
CA ALA A 55 -6.25 0.40 34.89
C ALA A 55 -6.74 -0.71 35.82
N GLY A 56 -6.81 -1.94 35.32
CA GLY A 56 -7.24 -3.12 36.08
C GLY A 56 -8.73 -3.09 36.50
N PRO A 57 -9.17 -4.05 37.33
CA PRO A 57 -10.60 -4.26 37.67
C PRO A 57 -11.24 -3.15 38.52
N GLY A 58 -10.46 -2.18 39.01
CA GLY A 58 -10.93 -1.12 39.91
C GLY A 58 -11.50 0.13 39.22
N ALA A 59 -11.41 0.22 37.89
CA ALA A 59 -11.71 1.43 37.13
C ALA A 59 -13.13 1.50 36.54
N GLY A 60 -14.08 0.73 37.09
CA GLY A 60 -15.46 0.68 36.57
C GLY A 60 -15.67 -0.24 35.37
N ASP A 61 -14.62 -0.98 34.98
CA ASP A 61 -14.68 -2.08 34.02
C ASP A 61 -14.76 -3.42 34.79
N PRO A 62 -15.89 -4.13 34.78
CA PRO A 62 -16.06 -5.37 35.53
C PRO A 62 -15.28 -6.55 34.93
N THR A 63 -14.83 -6.45 33.66
CA THR A 63 -14.17 -7.53 32.93
C THR A 63 -13.04 -6.98 32.06
N PRO A 64 -12.00 -6.36 32.66
CA PRO A 64 -10.90 -5.81 31.88
C PRO A 64 -10.05 -6.94 31.27
N PRO A 65 -9.45 -6.73 30.08
CA PRO A 65 -8.44 -7.63 29.55
C PRO A 65 -7.26 -7.72 30.53
N ARG A 66 -6.67 -8.92 30.62
CA ARG A 66 -5.57 -9.22 31.55
C ARG A 66 -4.21 -9.38 30.87
N HIS A 67 -4.14 -9.17 29.56
CA HIS A 67 -2.94 -9.27 28.74
C HIS A 67 -2.71 -8.01 27.94
N ARG A 68 -1.46 -7.70 27.62
CA ARG A 68 -1.08 -6.59 26.74
C ARG A 68 -0.89 -7.07 25.32
N VAL A 69 -1.08 -6.17 24.37
CA VAL A 69 -0.75 -6.36 22.96
C VAL A 69 0.39 -5.44 22.58
N VAL A 70 1.42 -5.99 21.91
CA VAL A 70 2.66 -5.27 21.58
C VAL A 70 3.02 -5.45 20.12
N VAL A 71 3.23 -4.35 19.41
CA VAL A 71 3.77 -4.34 18.04
C VAL A 71 5.30 -4.35 18.11
N LYS A 72 5.91 -5.39 17.52
CA LYS A 72 7.37 -5.61 17.50
C LYS A 72 8.03 -5.12 16.22
N VAL A 73 7.33 -5.26 15.10
CA VAL A 73 7.88 -5.03 13.77
C VAL A 73 6.83 -4.48 12.81
N MET A 74 7.25 -3.57 11.94
CA MET A 74 6.48 -3.13 10.77
C MET A 74 7.31 -3.37 9.50
N THR A 75 6.74 -4.05 8.51
CA THR A 75 7.37 -4.26 7.21
C THR A 75 6.51 -3.70 6.10
N GLY A 76 7.11 -3.13 5.06
CA GLY A 76 6.34 -2.52 3.98
C GLY A 76 7.07 -2.41 2.65
N ALA A 77 6.28 -2.50 1.58
CA ALA A 77 6.68 -2.22 0.20
C ALA A 77 5.77 -1.14 -0.39
N SER A 78 6.29 -0.29 -1.27
CA SER A 78 5.51 0.77 -1.92
C SER A 78 4.73 1.63 -0.92
N ALA A 79 3.43 1.81 -1.13
CA ALA A 79 2.54 2.49 -0.19
C ALA A 79 2.66 1.95 1.25
N GLY A 80 2.91 0.66 1.46
CA GLY A 80 3.12 0.07 2.78
C GLY A 80 4.41 0.53 3.46
N GLY A 81 5.51 0.70 2.70
CA GLY A 81 6.77 1.26 3.21
C GLY A 81 6.63 2.72 3.63
N MET A 82 5.88 3.50 2.84
CA MET A 82 5.49 4.87 3.20
C MET A 82 4.60 4.91 4.45
N CYS A 83 3.63 4.00 4.57
CA CYS A 83 2.79 3.91 5.77
C CYS A 83 3.61 3.61 7.03
N ALA A 84 4.64 2.75 6.94
CA ALA A 84 5.52 2.47 8.08
C ALA A 84 6.22 3.73 8.60
N GLY A 85 6.81 4.53 7.70
CA GLY A 85 7.49 5.79 8.06
C GLY A 85 6.53 6.86 8.61
N LEU A 86 5.38 7.05 7.95
CA LEU A 86 4.36 8.01 8.38
C LEU A 86 3.71 7.63 9.72
N THR A 87 3.59 6.32 10.02
CA THR A 87 3.13 5.84 11.32
C THR A 87 4.05 6.31 12.45
N LEU A 88 5.37 6.21 12.26
CA LEU A 88 6.34 6.68 13.26
C LEU A 88 6.21 8.19 13.50
N ALA A 89 6.05 8.98 12.45
CA ALA A 89 5.81 10.42 12.57
C ALA A 89 4.51 10.72 13.33
N GLY A 90 3.44 9.97 13.04
CA GLY A 90 2.16 10.09 13.75
C GLY A 90 2.26 9.75 15.25
N LEU A 91 3.00 8.70 15.58
CA LEU A 91 3.26 8.31 16.98
C LEU A 91 4.09 9.36 17.73
N LEU A 92 5.07 9.99 17.09
CA LEU A 92 5.86 11.08 17.70
C LEU A 92 5.01 12.35 17.91
N LYS A 93 4.13 12.67 16.95
CA LYS A 93 3.22 13.82 17.01
C LYS A 93 2.12 13.63 18.07
N GLY A 94 1.72 12.38 18.35
CA GLY A 94 0.67 12.04 19.31
C GLY A 94 0.78 12.79 20.66
N HIS A 95 -0.37 13.24 21.16
CA HIS A 95 -0.51 14.02 22.39
C HIS A 95 -0.29 13.13 23.62
N ALA A 96 0.87 13.22 24.25
CA ALA A 96 1.25 12.34 25.34
C ALA A 96 0.97 12.95 26.73
N GLY A 97 -0.29 13.34 26.95
CA GLY A 97 -0.77 13.86 28.23
C GLY A 97 -1.62 12.88 29.06
N GLU A 98 -2.35 11.95 28.42
CA GLU A 98 -3.44 11.22 29.10
C GLU A 98 -3.51 9.72 28.74
N ALA A 99 -4.43 8.97 29.37
CA ALA A 99 -4.76 7.59 29.00
C ALA A 99 -5.54 7.57 27.67
N ALA A 100 -5.30 6.58 26.80
CA ALA A 100 -5.86 6.51 25.43
C ALA A 100 -5.44 7.68 24.52
N ARG A 101 -4.12 7.91 24.44
CA ARG A 101 -3.42 9.04 23.76
C ARG A 101 -3.78 9.19 22.29
N LEU A 102 -4.12 8.08 21.63
CA LEU A 102 -4.49 8.09 20.22
C LEU A 102 -6.01 8.13 20.00
N SER A 103 -6.83 7.92 21.03
CA SER A 103 -8.28 7.73 20.87
C SER A 103 -9.02 9.00 20.41
N GLU A 104 -8.54 10.18 20.80
CA GLU A 104 -9.19 11.47 20.52
C GLU A 104 -9.21 11.79 19.02
N GLY A 105 -8.05 11.77 18.36
CA GLY A 105 -7.84 12.02 16.93
C GLY A 105 -8.49 13.30 16.35
N ARG A 106 -8.03 13.74 15.18
CA ARG A 106 -8.72 14.81 14.45
C ARG A 106 -10.07 14.28 13.95
N PRO A 107 -11.23 14.90 14.30
CA PRO A 107 -12.50 14.53 13.72
C PRO A 107 -12.52 14.88 12.22
N VAL A 108 -13.03 13.97 11.40
CA VAL A 108 -13.14 14.15 9.95
C VAL A 108 -14.52 13.68 9.50
N ASP A 109 -15.27 14.59 8.89
CA ASP A 109 -16.60 14.28 8.36
C ASP A 109 -16.49 13.55 7.01
N TYR A 110 -17.37 12.59 6.79
CA TYR A 110 -17.46 11.82 5.54
C TYR A 110 -18.91 11.46 5.19
N PRO A 111 -19.24 11.32 3.90
CA PRO A 111 -20.56 10.88 3.49
C PRO A 111 -20.74 9.39 3.78
N ALA A 112 -21.80 9.04 4.51
CA ALA A 112 -22.16 7.65 4.82
C ALA A 112 -23.13 7.08 3.76
N ALA A 113 -23.12 5.75 3.61
CA ALA A 113 -23.90 5.04 2.59
C ALA A 113 -25.42 5.13 2.81
N ASP A 114 -25.87 5.49 4.02
CA ASP A 114 -27.26 5.77 4.36
C ASP A 114 -27.72 7.19 3.98
N GLY A 115 -26.84 7.99 3.37
CA GLY A 115 -27.10 9.36 2.96
C GLY A 115 -26.85 10.41 4.05
N THR A 116 -26.45 9.99 5.26
CA THR A 116 -26.07 10.91 6.34
C THR A 116 -24.62 11.36 6.24
N THR A 117 -24.23 12.37 7.02
CA THR A 117 -22.83 12.72 7.25
C THR A 117 -22.41 12.09 8.58
N ALA A 118 -21.42 11.20 8.51
CA ALA A 118 -20.81 10.56 9.67
C ALA A 118 -19.43 11.16 9.93
N GLN A 119 -18.84 10.84 11.07
CA GLN A 119 -17.54 11.35 11.47
C GLN A 119 -16.60 10.19 11.81
N CYS A 120 -15.41 10.19 11.21
CA CYS A 120 -14.31 9.33 11.60
C CYS A 120 -13.25 10.14 12.36
N ARG A 121 -12.19 9.47 12.81
CA ARG A 121 -11.08 10.09 13.55
C ARG A 121 -9.77 9.79 12.83
N ALA A 122 -8.88 10.77 12.77
CA ALA A 122 -7.52 10.61 12.27
C ALA A 122 -6.53 10.96 13.38
N ALA A 123 -6.05 9.95 14.11
CA ALA A 123 -5.09 10.13 15.20
C ALA A 123 -3.64 10.15 14.72
N LEU A 124 -3.33 9.34 13.70
CA LEU A 124 -2.04 9.38 13.02
C LEU A 124 -2.08 10.43 11.91
N GLU A 125 -2.11 11.71 12.29
CA GLU A 125 -2.30 12.82 11.36
C GLU A 125 -1.38 12.80 10.13
N PRO A 126 -0.05 12.53 10.24
CA PRO A 126 0.81 12.46 9.06
C PRO A 126 0.38 11.41 8.03
N LEU A 127 -0.18 10.28 8.46
CA LEU A 127 -0.74 9.27 7.54
C LEU A 127 -1.94 9.84 6.79
N PHE A 128 -2.87 10.46 7.50
CA PHE A 128 -4.07 11.03 6.90
C PHE A 128 -3.72 12.20 5.99
N ASP A 129 -2.89 13.14 6.45
CA ASP A 129 -2.51 14.33 5.69
C ASP A 129 -1.82 13.91 4.38
N ALA A 130 -0.84 13.00 4.43
CA ALA A 130 -0.17 12.51 3.23
C ALA A 130 -1.11 11.78 2.27
N TRP A 131 -1.80 10.75 2.74
CA TRP A 131 -2.59 9.87 1.87
C TRP A 131 -3.94 10.44 1.47
N VAL A 132 -4.63 11.15 2.36
CA VAL A 132 -5.96 11.68 2.08
C VAL A 132 -5.88 13.10 1.54
N ASP A 133 -5.11 14.01 2.14
CA ASP A 133 -5.18 15.43 1.79
C ASP A 133 -4.20 15.85 0.67
N GLN A 134 -2.95 15.39 0.70
CA GLN A 134 -1.89 15.99 -0.11
C GLN A 134 -1.74 15.40 -1.52
N ILE A 135 -1.71 14.07 -1.66
CA ILE A 135 -1.33 13.41 -2.92
C ILE A 135 -2.47 13.45 -3.94
N ARG A 136 -2.23 13.96 -5.16
CA ARG A 136 -3.25 14.16 -6.20
C ARG A 136 -2.65 14.27 -7.61
N PHE A 137 -3.47 14.04 -8.64
CA PHE A 137 -3.04 14.22 -10.03
C PHE A 137 -2.90 15.68 -10.42
N TRP A 138 -3.90 16.50 -10.11
CA TRP A 138 -3.88 17.90 -10.52
C TRP A 138 -4.81 18.74 -9.65
N ASP A 139 -4.30 19.90 -9.23
CA ASP A 139 -5.06 20.93 -8.57
C ASP A 139 -4.90 22.24 -9.36
N PRO A 140 -5.96 22.71 -10.05
CA PRO A 140 -5.88 23.92 -10.85
C PRO A 140 -5.75 25.19 -10.00
N ALA A 141 -6.10 25.16 -8.71
CA ALA A 141 -6.02 26.35 -7.85
C ALA A 141 -4.57 26.63 -7.44
N THR A 142 -3.80 25.59 -7.16
CA THR A 142 -2.39 25.69 -6.74
C THR A 142 -1.41 25.46 -7.90
N GLY A 143 -1.86 24.84 -9.00
CA GLY A 143 -0.99 24.43 -10.10
C GLY A 143 -0.09 23.24 -9.75
N THR A 144 -0.46 22.44 -8.75
CA THR A 144 0.35 21.33 -8.23
C THR A 144 -0.30 19.96 -8.49
N GLY A 145 0.45 18.88 -8.24
CA GLY A 145 0.02 17.50 -8.48
C GLY A 145 0.95 16.76 -9.44
N PHE A 146 0.73 15.45 -9.59
CA PHE A 146 1.53 14.60 -10.48
C PHE A 146 1.52 14.99 -11.96
N LEU A 147 0.54 15.79 -12.39
CA LEU A 147 0.45 16.31 -13.76
C LEU A 147 0.99 17.74 -13.90
N ALA A 148 1.52 18.33 -12.82
CA ALA A 148 2.23 19.60 -12.90
C ALA A 148 3.49 19.49 -13.77
N THR A 149 4.15 20.61 -14.05
CA THR A 149 5.36 20.65 -14.89
C THR A 149 6.57 21.19 -14.13
N LYS A 150 6.49 21.25 -12.79
CA LYS A 150 7.48 21.87 -11.92
C LYS A 150 8.84 21.19 -12.05
N ASP A 151 8.87 19.86 -12.04
CA ASP A 151 10.08 19.05 -12.23
C ASP A 151 10.78 19.24 -13.60
N LEU A 152 10.09 19.78 -14.60
CA LEU A 152 10.63 20.05 -15.92
C LEU A 152 11.04 21.52 -16.09
N ASP A 153 10.20 22.43 -15.60
CA ASP A 153 10.35 23.88 -15.78
C ASP A 153 11.34 24.49 -14.75
N ASP A 154 11.33 24.00 -13.51
CA ASP A 154 12.21 24.44 -12.41
C ASP A 154 12.69 23.23 -11.57
N PRO A 155 13.65 22.45 -12.09
CA PRO A 155 14.06 21.19 -11.49
C PRO A 155 14.88 21.41 -10.21
N ALA A 156 14.18 21.39 -9.07
CA ALA A 156 14.80 21.23 -7.77
C ALA A 156 15.28 19.78 -7.57
N PRO A 157 16.40 19.56 -6.84
CA PRO A 157 16.79 18.21 -6.44
C PRO A 157 15.68 17.54 -5.64
N LEU A 158 15.31 16.35 -6.07
CA LEU A 158 14.41 15.48 -5.33
C LEU A 158 15.07 15.06 -4.00
N LEU A 159 14.26 14.74 -2.99
CA LEU A 159 14.73 14.11 -1.76
C LEU A 159 15.54 12.85 -2.09
N GLY A 160 16.75 12.80 -1.54
CA GLY A 160 17.76 11.77 -1.78
C GLY A 160 18.56 11.92 -3.08
N ALA A 161 18.21 12.84 -3.98
CA ALA A 161 18.97 13.03 -5.22
C ALA A 161 20.32 13.72 -4.97
N PRO A 162 21.38 13.34 -5.69
CA PRO A 162 22.63 14.08 -5.68
C PRO A 162 22.44 15.47 -6.30
N GLU A 163 23.32 16.41 -5.95
CA GLU A 163 23.36 17.71 -6.61
C GLU A 163 23.59 17.55 -8.12
N ARG A 164 22.80 18.27 -8.91
CA ARG A 164 22.97 18.29 -10.36
C ARG A 164 24.19 19.17 -10.71
N PRO A 165 25.14 18.67 -11.51
CA PRO A 165 26.26 19.51 -11.98
C PRO A 165 25.76 20.75 -12.72
N GLU A 166 26.43 21.87 -12.52
CA GLU A 166 26.09 23.12 -13.19
C GLU A 166 26.15 22.96 -14.72
N GLY A 167 25.12 23.42 -15.43
CA GLY A 167 25.01 23.29 -16.88
C GLY A 167 24.59 21.90 -17.40
N ALA A 168 24.40 20.89 -16.54
CA ALA A 168 23.89 19.59 -16.97
C ALA A 168 22.41 19.69 -17.43
N PRO A 169 22.02 19.00 -18.51
CA PRO A 169 20.64 19.01 -19.00
C PRO A 169 19.69 18.48 -17.93
N VAL A 170 18.47 18.99 -17.91
CA VAL A 170 17.41 18.50 -17.02
C VAL A 170 17.06 17.07 -17.43
N PRO A 171 17.32 16.06 -16.58
CA PRO A 171 16.99 14.68 -16.91
C PRO A 171 15.48 14.45 -16.77
N ILE A 172 14.89 13.73 -17.72
CA ILE A 172 13.52 13.22 -17.56
C ILE A 172 13.61 11.93 -16.76
N LEU A 173 13.20 12.00 -15.49
CA LEU A 173 13.27 10.87 -14.57
C LEU A 173 11.99 10.02 -14.58
N SER A 174 10.85 10.63 -14.90
CA SER A 174 9.53 9.98 -14.81
C SER A 174 8.45 10.66 -15.64
N VAL A 175 7.37 9.92 -15.91
CA VAL A 175 6.18 10.44 -16.61
C VAL A 175 5.36 11.38 -15.72
N LEU A 176 5.33 11.18 -14.40
CA LEU A 176 4.65 12.06 -13.44
C LEU A 176 5.63 12.97 -12.72
N ASP A 177 5.13 14.12 -12.24
CA ASP A 177 5.91 15.08 -11.47
C ASP A 177 6.18 14.53 -10.07
N SER A 178 7.40 14.02 -9.87
CA SER A 178 7.79 13.39 -8.62
C SER A 178 8.09 14.39 -7.50
N SER A 179 8.25 15.68 -7.82
CA SER A 179 8.41 16.72 -6.79
C SER A 179 7.14 16.90 -5.96
N HIS A 180 5.97 16.53 -6.49
CA HIS A 180 4.72 16.53 -5.74
C HIS A 180 4.74 15.56 -4.54
N LEU A 181 5.43 14.42 -4.65
CA LEU A 181 5.60 13.52 -3.50
C LEU A 181 6.50 14.12 -2.43
N ASP A 182 7.53 14.87 -2.83
CA ASP A 182 8.44 15.52 -1.90
C ASP A 182 7.73 16.67 -1.17
N ASP A 183 6.91 17.44 -1.90
CA ASP A 183 6.07 18.48 -1.32
C ASP A 183 5.07 17.88 -0.31
N ALA A 184 4.39 16.78 -0.66
CA ALA A 184 3.47 16.07 0.24
C ALA A 184 4.20 15.51 1.47
N THR A 185 5.41 14.98 1.29
CA THR A 185 6.26 14.44 2.37
C THR A 185 6.70 15.54 3.32
N ARG A 186 7.18 16.67 2.79
CA ARG A 186 7.54 17.84 3.60
C ARG A 186 6.33 18.37 4.37
N ALA A 187 5.16 18.44 3.74
CA ALA A 187 3.94 18.88 4.41
C ALA A 187 3.55 17.97 5.58
N ALA A 188 3.71 16.64 5.45
CA ALA A 188 3.35 15.68 6.49
C ALA A 188 4.41 15.51 7.60
N LEU A 189 5.70 15.73 7.29
CA LEU A 189 6.82 15.40 8.18
C LEU A 189 7.58 16.61 8.74
N THR A 190 7.33 17.83 8.26
CA THR A 190 7.93 19.03 8.84
C THR A 190 7.28 19.34 10.20
N GLY A 191 8.10 19.68 11.20
CA GLY A 191 7.59 20.09 12.50
C GLY A 191 7.18 18.94 13.42
N VAL A 192 7.52 17.69 13.07
CA VAL A 192 7.25 16.55 13.95
C VAL A 192 8.09 16.71 15.23
N PRO A 193 7.45 16.76 16.42
CA PRO A 193 8.19 16.95 17.67
C PRO A 193 8.98 15.67 18.04
N PRO A 194 10.08 15.80 18.79
CA PRO A 194 10.73 14.64 19.40
C PRO A 194 9.81 13.99 20.44
N LEU A 195 10.19 12.80 20.90
CA LEU A 195 9.54 12.19 22.05
C LEU A 195 9.64 13.10 23.28
N GLY A 196 10.77 13.79 23.51
CA GLY A 196 10.88 14.93 24.41
C GLY A 196 10.50 14.61 25.87
N GLY A 197 10.82 13.40 26.35
CA GLY A 197 10.45 12.94 27.69
C GLY A 197 8.98 12.53 27.87
N LYS A 198 8.16 12.57 26.81
CA LYS A 198 6.82 11.99 26.80
C LYS A 198 6.89 10.52 27.21
N PRO A 199 5.87 9.96 27.90
CA PRO A 199 5.92 8.56 28.27
C PRO A 199 5.92 7.67 27.02
N ARG A 200 6.68 6.58 27.09
CA ARG A 200 6.79 5.60 26.01
C ARG A 200 5.48 4.85 25.79
N TYR A 201 5.32 4.25 24.62
CA TYR A 201 4.17 3.40 24.29
C TYR A 201 4.40 1.98 24.82
N ASP A 202 3.51 1.49 25.67
CA ASP A 202 3.58 0.12 26.19
C ASP A 202 3.10 -0.93 25.17
N PHE A 203 2.36 -0.49 24.15
CA PHE A 203 1.98 -1.28 22.98
C PHE A 203 3.05 -1.37 21.90
N LEU A 204 4.22 -0.75 22.09
CA LEU A 204 5.36 -0.88 21.18
C LEU A 204 6.51 -1.59 21.89
N ALA A 205 7.23 -2.43 21.15
CA ALA A 205 8.48 -2.99 21.62
C ALA A 205 9.50 -1.86 21.89
N LYS A 206 10.33 -2.05 22.92
CA LYS A 206 11.42 -1.13 23.30
C LYS A 206 12.33 -0.83 22.10
N ASP A 207 12.60 -1.88 21.34
CA ASP A 207 13.27 -1.83 20.05
C ASP A 207 12.23 -2.18 18.99
N LEU A 208 11.67 -1.18 18.32
CA LEU A 208 10.70 -1.37 17.25
C LEU A 208 11.46 -1.49 15.93
N ASP A 209 11.37 -2.65 15.27
CA ASP A 209 12.02 -2.86 13.98
C ASP A 209 11.10 -2.39 12.85
N VAL A 210 11.67 -1.68 11.87
CA VAL A 210 10.95 -1.21 10.68
C VAL A 210 11.75 -1.60 9.44
N PHE A 211 11.11 -2.36 8.55
CA PHE A 211 11.73 -2.81 7.30
C PHE A 211 11.02 -2.20 6.10
N VAL A 212 11.79 -1.52 5.26
CA VAL A 212 11.31 -0.95 4.00
C VAL A 212 11.97 -1.68 2.84
N THR A 213 11.18 -2.34 1.99
CA THR A 213 11.72 -3.01 0.80
C THR A 213 11.94 -2.02 -0.33
N THR A 214 13.06 -2.19 -1.04
CA THR A 214 13.41 -1.40 -2.23
C THR A 214 14.00 -2.32 -3.28
N THR A 215 13.90 -1.94 -4.55
CA THR A 215 14.55 -2.65 -5.65
C THR A 215 15.75 -1.84 -6.12
N GLY A 216 16.96 -2.31 -5.82
CA GLY A 216 18.20 -1.67 -6.23
C GLY A 216 18.58 -2.01 -7.66
N LEU A 217 18.74 -1.02 -8.54
CA LEU A 217 19.04 -1.22 -9.95
C LEU A 217 20.46 -1.74 -10.20
N ASN A 218 21.42 -1.38 -9.34
CA ASN A 218 22.80 -1.85 -9.43
C ASN A 218 23.06 -3.18 -8.68
N GLY A 219 22.11 -3.66 -7.87
CA GLY A 219 22.21 -4.90 -7.10
C GLY A 219 23.31 -4.89 -6.02
N VAL A 220 23.22 -5.83 -5.08
CA VAL A 220 24.28 -6.11 -4.08
C VAL A 220 24.85 -7.49 -4.36
N LEU A 221 26.17 -7.57 -4.48
CA LEU A 221 26.88 -8.82 -4.76
C LEU A 221 26.94 -9.68 -3.50
N TYR A 222 26.50 -10.93 -3.61
CA TYR A 222 26.68 -11.97 -2.61
C TYR A 222 27.74 -12.96 -3.07
N GLN A 223 28.54 -13.43 -2.12
CA GLN A 223 29.54 -14.45 -2.36
C GLN A 223 29.27 -15.66 -1.47
N ILE A 224 29.06 -16.81 -2.09
CA ILE A 224 28.97 -18.11 -1.42
C ILE A 224 30.27 -18.86 -1.69
N ARG A 225 30.94 -19.31 -0.62
CA ARG A 225 32.20 -20.06 -0.72
C ARG A 225 31.92 -21.55 -0.59
N PHE A 226 32.28 -22.31 -1.60
CA PHE A 226 32.30 -23.76 -1.58
C PHE A 226 33.75 -24.24 -1.35
N PRO A 227 33.95 -25.49 -0.90
CA PRO A 227 35.29 -26.07 -0.89
C PRO A 227 35.93 -26.01 -2.28
N GLY A 228 36.95 -25.16 -2.45
CA GLY A 228 37.71 -25.00 -3.69
C GLY A 228 37.07 -24.11 -4.79
N SER A 229 35.92 -23.48 -4.56
CA SER A 229 35.31 -22.55 -5.53
C SER A 229 34.52 -21.41 -4.88
N GLU A 230 34.36 -20.31 -5.62
CA GLU A 230 33.52 -19.18 -5.21
C GLU A 230 32.36 -19.03 -6.20
N TYR A 231 31.15 -18.87 -5.68
CA TYR A 231 29.97 -18.52 -6.46
C TYR A 231 29.51 -17.12 -6.10
N ARG A 232 29.31 -16.27 -7.11
CA ARG A 232 28.89 -14.89 -6.93
C ARG A 232 27.57 -14.64 -7.66
N MET A 233 26.64 -13.99 -6.98
CA MET A 233 25.32 -13.62 -7.52
C MET A 233 24.93 -12.23 -7.03
N GLN A 234 24.07 -11.53 -7.77
CA GLN A 234 23.56 -10.22 -7.35
C GLN A 234 22.13 -10.35 -6.81
N GLN A 235 21.89 -9.68 -5.69
CA GLN A 235 20.56 -9.51 -5.11
C GLN A 235 20.06 -8.09 -5.39
N HIS A 236 18.93 -7.97 -6.08
CA HIS A 236 18.31 -6.67 -6.37
C HIS A 236 17.21 -6.29 -5.37
N GLY A 237 16.60 -7.27 -4.71
CA GLY A 237 15.61 -7.02 -3.66
C GLY A 237 16.30 -6.72 -2.35
N LEU A 238 16.21 -5.49 -1.87
CA LEU A 238 16.89 -5.01 -0.66
C LEU A 238 15.87 -4.67 0.41
N SER A 239 16.18 -5.01 1.66
CA SER A 239 15.40 -4.63 2.82
C SER A 239 16.22 -3.67 3.67
N ARG A 240 15.77 -2.42 3.77
CA ARG A 240 16.38 -1.40 4.65
C ARG A 240 15.79 -1.59 6.04
N HIS A 241 16.65 -1.98 6.99
CA HIS A 241 16.27 -2.25 8.37
C HIS A 241 16.58 -1.02 9.23
N PHE A 242 15.54 -0.41 9.79
CA PHE A 242 15.63 0.65 10.77
C PHE A 242 15.16 0.13 12.13
N ARG A 243 15.76 0.63 13.21
CA ARG A 243 15.37 0.27 14.58
C ARG A 243 15.14 1.51 15.40
N VAL A 244 13.90 1.74 15.83
CA VAL A 244 13.56 2.86 16.71
C VAL A 244 13.75 2.43 18.15
N HIS A 245 14.66 3.09 18.85
CA HIS A 245 14.93 2.82 20.26
C HIS A 245 14.12 3.75 21.14
N GLY A 246 13.44 3.23 22.15
CA GLY A 246 12.86 4.06 23.21
C GLY A 246 11.56 4.79 22.85
N LEU A 247 10.98 4.54 21.67
CA LEU A 247 9.58 4.90 21.40
C LEU A 247 8.62 3.96 22.16
N GLY A 248 8.95 2.67 22.21
CA GLY A 248 8.24 1.66 23.00
C GLY A 248 8.88 1.37 24.35
N ALA A 249 8.14 0.66 25.22
CA ALA A 249 8.59 0.31 26.57
C ALA A 249 8.88 -1.19 26.76
N THR A 250 8.28 -2.07 25.95
CA THR A 250 8.22 -3.51 26.27
C THR A 250 9.37 -4.29 25.62
N GLY A 251 10.20 -4.98 26.43
CA GLY A 251 11.37 -5.71 25.94
C GLY A 251 11.02 -7.04 25.26
N HIS A 252 11.21 -7.12 23.95
CA HIS A 252 11.09 -8.36 23.17
C HIS A 252 12.18 -8.40 22.09
N PRO A 253 13.34 -9.06 22.33
CA PRO A 253 14.39 -9.19 21.32
C PRO A 253 13.96 -10.13 20.19
N SER A 254 14.63 -10.03 19.04
CA SER A 254 14.42 -10.92 17.90
C SER A 254 15.58 -11.89 17.78
N ALA A 255 15.33 -13.17 18.07
CA ALA A 255 16.37 -14.19 17.98
C ALA A 255 16.91 -14.37 16.54
N TRP A 256 16.10 -14.05 15.53
CA TRP A 256 16.56 -14.00 14.15
C TRP A 256 17.58 -12.88 13.95
N LEU A 257 17.26 -11.65 14.34
CA LEU A 257 18.18 -10.52 14.18
C LEU A 257 19.45 -10.70 15.02
N ASP A 258 19.33 -11.26 16.23
CA ASP A 258 20.47 -11.60 17.09
C ASP A 258 21.39 -12.61 16.41
N ARG A 259 20.84 -13.67 15.79
CA ARG A 259 21.62 -14.66 15.02
C ARG A 259 22.34 -14.03 13.83
N TRP A 260 21.74 -13.03 13.19
CA TRP A 260 22.35 -12.32 12.07
C TRP A 260 23.30 -11.19 12.50
N GLY A 261 23.37 -10.87 13.79
CA GLY A 261 24.04 -9.69 14.31
C GLY A 261 23.48 -8.39 13.75
N ASP A 262 22.22 -8.40 13.29
CA ASP A 262 21.58 -7.28 12.63
C ASP A 262 20.98 -6.33 13.68
N ARG A 263 21.66 -5.18 13.85
CA ARG A 263 21.26 -4.15 14.80
C ARG A 263 20.27 -3.14 14.22
N GLY A 264 20.11 -3.15 12.90
CA GLY A 264 19.38 -2.12 12.16
C GLY A 264 20.06 -0.75 12.24
N ILE A 265 19.59 0.15 11.37
CA ILE A 265 19.95 1.56 11.39
C ILE A 265 19.20 2.21 12.56
N ALA A 266 19.92 2.55 13.62
CA ALA A 266 19.32 3.09 14.84
C ALA A 266 18.70 4.47 14.59
N LEU A 267 17.42 4.61 14.94
CA LEU A 267 16.65 5.85 14.92
C LEU A 267 16.40 6.29 16.36
N ASP A 268 16.86 7.49 16.70
CA ASP A 268 16.66 8.10 18.02
C ASP A 268 15.43 9.03 17.95
N PRO A 269 14.33 8.73 18.67
CA PRO A 269 13.12 9.55 18.68
C PRO A 269 13.30 10.90 19.37
N ASP A 270 14.42 11.12 20.06
CA ASP A 270 14.80 12.40 20.69
C ASP A 270 15.82 13.19 19.85
N GLN A 271 16.30 12.65 18.72
CA GLN A 271 17.13 13.39 17.78
C GLN A 271 16.37 14.59 17.22
N THR A 272 16.98 15.76 17.27
CA THR A 272 16.39 17.01 16.76
C THR A 272 17.33 17.74 15.81
N ASP A 273 16.74 18.49 14.88
CA ASP A 273 17.44 19.49 14.07
C ASP A 273 17.53 20.84 14.78
N ALA A 274 18.07 21.84 14.09
CA ALA A 274 18.19 23.21 14.61
C ALA A 274 16.83 23.87 14.97
N ALA A 275 15.72 23.37 14.45
CA ALA A 275 14.38 23.83 14.78
C ALA A 275 13.76 23.10 15.98
N GLY A 276 14.49 22.15 16.59
CA GLY A 276 14.00 21.34 17.71
C GLY A 276 13.02 20.26 17.28
N THR A 277 13.05 19.83 16.02
CA THR A 277 12.10 18.86 15.44
C THR A 277 12.84 17.64 14.92
N VAL A 278 12.16 16.50 14.82
CA VAL A 278 12.79 15.26 14.32
C VAL A 278 13.16 15.44 12.85
N PRO A 279 14.42 15.21 12.45
CA PRO A 279 14.93 15.53 11.12
C PRO A 279 14.51 14.52 10.03
N PHE A 280 13.21 14.37 9.79
CA PHE A 280 12.68 13.50 8.74
C PHE A 280 13.05 13.99 7.32
N VAL A 281 13.13 15.31 7.12
CA VAL A 281 13.32 15.94 5.80
C VAL A 281 14.30 17.11 5.78
N SER A 282 14.77 17.56 6.96
CA SER A 282 15.56 18.78 7.13
C SER A 282 17.07 18.55 7.11
N ASP A 283 17.54 17.36 7.49
CA ASP A 283 18.97 17.01 7.55
C ASP A 283 19.27 15.76 6.69
N PRO A 284 19.86 15.94 5.49
CA PRO A 284 20.28 14.83 4.64
C PRO A 284 21.30 13.87 5.26
N GLY A 285 22.00 14.25 6.34
CA GLY A 285 22.91 13.39 7.08
C GLY A 285 22.25 12.55 8.17
N SER A 286 20.95 12.75 8.41
CA SER A 286 20.21 12.05 9.46
C SER A 286 19.70 10.68 9.01
N ARG A 287 19.69 9.71 9.93
CA ARG A 287 19.09 8.39 9.71
C ARG A 287 17.56 8.45 9.55
N TRP A 288 16.91 9.47 10.12
CA TRP A 288 15.48 9.74 9.88
C TRP A 288 15.23 10.15 8.43
N TYR A 289 16.14 10.94 7.84
CA TYR A 289 16.08 11.29 6.43
C TYR A 289 16.30 10.06 5.54
N ASP A 290 17.27 9.20 5.88
CA ASP A 290 17.49 7.93 5.16
C ASP A 290 16.22 7.05 5.13
N MET A 291 15.47 7.01 6.22
CA MET A 291 14.19 6.29 6.29
C MET A 291 13.15 6.92 5.36
N THR A 292 13.02 8.25 5.38
CA THR A 292 12.11 8.99 4.49
C THR A 292 12.43 8.72 3.02
N VAL A 293 13.70 8.81 2.63
CA VAL A 293 14.12 8.54 1.24
C VAL A 293 13.90 7.07 0.89
N SER A 294 14.18 6.13 1.80
CA SER A 294 13.91 4.69 1.58
C SER A 294 12.42 4.41 1.36
N ALA A 295 11.55 5.07 2.13
CA ALA A 295 10.10 4.97 1.99
C ALA A 295 9.60 5.55 0.66
N LEU A 296 10.12 6.72 0.24
CA LEU A 296 9.84 7.31 -1.06
C LEU A 296 10.30 6.41 -2.22
N ALA A 297 11.51 5.85 -2.11
CA ALA A 297 12.06 4.91 -3.06
C ALA A 297 11.20 3.65 -3.20
N SER A 298 10.70 3.16 -2.07
CA SER A 298 9.84 1.98 -2.01
C SER A 298 8.59 2.13 -2.86
N GLY A 299 8.05 3.34 -3.03
CA GLY A 299 6.88 3.63 -3.88
C GLY A 299 7.22 4.31 -5.22
N ALA A 300 8.50 4.35 -5.62
CA ALA A 300 8.93 4.91 -6.89
C ALA A 300 8.58 3.97 -8.06
N PHE A 301 7.29 3.93 -8.41
CA PHE A 301 6.75 3.08 -9.47
C PHE A 301 7.50 3.32 -10.80
N PRO A 302 8.16 2.31 -11.37
CA PRO A 302 8.95 2.45 -12.60
C PRO A 302 8.20 3.13 -13.73
N VAL A 303 8.90 4.00 -14.45
CA VAL A 303 8.37 4.90 -15.50
C VAL A 303 7.44 6.00 -14.95
N GLY A 304 6.53 5.67 -14.04
CA GLY A 304 5.55 6.61 -13.47
C GLY A 304 6.17 7.66 -12.55
N LEU A 305 7.00 7.23 -11.60
CA LEU A 305 7.64 8.06 -10.57
C LEU A 305 9.16 7.90 -10.61
N ALA A 306 9.88 8.95 -10.21
CA ALA A 306 11.33 9.03 -10.31
C ALA A 306 11.99 8.08 -9.30
N PRO A 307 13.03 7.33 -9.71
CA PRO A 307 13.84 6.54 -8.79
C PRO A 307 14.53 7.44 -7.75
N ARG A 308 14.85 6.87 -6.59
CA ARG A 308 15.55 7.58 -5.52
C ARG A 308 16.95 7.04 -5.34
N THR A 309 17.90 7.94 -5.12
CA THR A 309 19.26 7.56 -4.74
C THR A 309 19.27 7.30 -3.23
N ILE A 310 19.70 6.12 -2.83
CA ILE A 310 19.81 5.74 -1.42
C ILE A 310 21.27 5.83 -1.01
N ALA A 311 21.57 6.75 -0.08
CA ALA A 311 22.83 6.74 0.63
C ALA A 311 22.85 5.55 1.59
N ALA A 312 23.87 4.71 1.46
CA ALA A 312 24.05 3.54 2.30
C ALA A 312 25.53 3.26 2.53
N THR A 313 25.83 2.42 3.52
CA THR A 313 27.16 1.86 3.74
C THR A 313 27.13 0.34 3.53
N PRO A 314 28.28 -0.32 3.32
CA PRO A 314 28.36 -1.77 3.31
C PRO A 314 27.70 -2.42 4.54
N LEU A 315 27.88 -1.87 5.76
CA LEU A 315 27.23 -2.36 6.98
C LEU A 315 25.71 -2.34 6.88
N GLN A 316 25.14 -1.25 6.39
CA GLN A 316 23.69 -1.12 6.23
C GLN A 316 23.12 -2.02 5.13
N LEU A 317 23.97 -2.54 4.26
CA LEU A 317 23.60 -3.48 3.21
C LEU A 317 23.88 -4.93 3.58
N GLY A 318 24.39 -5.20 4.78
CA GLY A 318 24.60 -6.56 5.30
C GLY A 318 26.05 -7.01 5.45
N ALA A 319 27.03 -6.16 5.14
CA ALA A 319 28.44 -6.51 5.29
C ALA A 319 28.75 -6.76 6.77
N TRP A 320 29.51 -7.83 7.04
CA TRP A 320 29.85 -8.24 8.39
C TRP A 320 31.11 -7.51 8.88
N ASP A 321 31.04 -6.88 10.04
CA ASP A 321 32.23 -6.36 10.75
C ASP A 321 32.85 -7.49 11.61
N PRO A 322 34.07 -7.97 11.28
CA PRO A 322 34.74 -9.01 12.06
C PRO A 322 35.35 -8.48 13.38
N GLU A 323 35.60 -7.18 13.50
CA GLU A 323 36.17 -6.56 14.70
C GLU A 323 35.08 -6.30 15.74
N ASN A 324 33.91 -5.82 15.28
CA ASN A 324 32.71 -5.71 16.09
C ASN A 324 31.59 -6.54 15.44
N PRO A 325 31.28 -7.75 15.94
CA PRO A 325 30.46 -8.74 15.24
C PRO A 325 28.99 -8.32 15.07
N PHE A 326 28.72 -7.39 14.16
CA PHE A 326 27.40 -6.86 13.83
C PHE A 326 27.32 -6.39 12.38
N THR A 327 26.08 -6.11 11.96
CA THR A 327 25.68 -5.44 10.72
C THR A 327 24.53 -4.48 11.03
N GLU A 328 24.23 -3.54 10.15
CA GLU A 328 23.08 -2.60 10.27
C GLU A 328 21.96 -2.94 9.28
N GLY A 329 21.93 -4.18 8.80
CA GLY A 329 20.92 -4.70 7.89
C GLY A 329 21.30 -6.05 7.29
N GLY A 330 20.58 -6.47 6.25
CA GLY A 330 20.96 -7.63 5.43
C GLY A 330 20.64 -8.99 6.02
N ALA A 331 19.84 -9.06 7.09
CA ALA A 331 19.31 -10.34 7.57
C ALA A 331 18.42 -11.00 6.49
N LEU A 332 18.74 -12.24 6.11
CA LEU A 332 17.94 -12.99 5.13
C LEU A 332 16.95 -13.93 5.83
N THR A 333 15.77 -14.07 5.22
CA THR A 333 14.66 -14.92 5.68
C THR A 333 14.85 -16.39 5.26
N ILE A 334 16.01 -16.96 5.61
CA ILE A 334 16.38 -18.34 5.29
C ILE A 334 16.31 -19.25 6.51
N GLU A 335 15.82 -20.48 6.31
CA GLU A 335 15.90 -21.55 7.31
C GLU A 335 17.29 -22.17 7.25
N ALA A 336 18.26 -21.58 7.95
CA ALA A 336 19.59 -22.17 8.09
C ALA A 336 19.57 -23.25 9.17
N ALA A 337 20.09 -24.44 8.84
CA ALA A 337 20.23 -25.54 9.79
C ALA A 337 20.96 -25.08 11.07
N PRO A 338 20.64 -25.66 12.24
CA PRO A 338 21.21 -25.20 13.51
C PRO A 338 22.75 -25.27 13.58
N ASP A 339 23.34 -26.21 12.84
CA ASP A 339 24.78 -26.44 12.72
C ASP A 339 25.45 -25.59 11.60
N HIS A 340 24.66 -24.87 10.80
CA HIS A 340 25.18 -23.98 9.77
C HIS A 340 25.65 -22.66 10.41
N THR A 341 26.96 -22.55 10.58
CA THR A 341 27.62 -21.42 11.27
C THR A 341 27.95 -20.25 10.36
N VAL A 342 28.06 -20.46 9.05
CA VAL A 342 28.41 -19.40 8.08
C VAL A 342 27.16 -18.91 7.37
N LEU A 343 26.67 -17.74 7.75
CA LEU A 343 25.55 -17.10 7.04
C LEU A 343 26.05 -16.43 5.75
N PRO A 344 25.26 -16.48 4.65
CA PRO A 344 25.60 -15.75 3.43
C PRO A 344 25.61 -14.25 3.69
N ARG A 345 26.69 -13.58 3.24
CA ARG A 345 26.88 -12.13 3.41
C ARG A 345 27.17 -11.48 2.06
N PRO A 346 26.79 -10.20 1.89
CA PRO A 346 27.20 -9.42 0.74
C PRO A 346 28.72 -9.19 0.76
N TYR A 347 29.30 -9.09 -0.43
CA TYR A 347 30.72 -8.89 -0.66
C TYR A 347 30.95 -7.60 -1.43
N PHE A 348 31.63 -6.65 -0.79
CA PHE A 348 31.94 -5.34 -1.37
C PHE A 348 33.38 -5.23 -1.90
N GLY A 349 34.18 -6.29 -1.77
CA GLY A 349 35.61 -6.26 -2.08
C GLY A 349 36.47 -6.33 -0.83
N THR A 350 37.60 -7.04 -0.90
CA THR A 350 38.61 -7.09 0.16
C THR A 350 39.13 -5.68 0.48
N GLY A 351 39.16 -5.30 1.76
CA GLY A 351 39.66 -4.00 2.21
C GLY A 351 38.68 -2.84 2.06
N THR A 352 37.42 -3.10 1.69
CA THR A 352 36.38 -2.07 1.61
C THR A 352 36.08 -1.51 3.00
N ALA A 353 36.08 -0.18 3.13
CA ALA A 353 35.65 0.49 4.36
C ALA A 353 34.16 0.22 4.60
N LEU A 354 33.86 -0.43 5.73
CA LEU A 354 32.51 -0.87 6.09
C LEU A 354 31.51 0.29 6.33
N THR A 355 32.03 1.47 6.65
CA THR A 355 31.30 2.72 6.83
C THR A 355 31.44 3.68 5.63
N GLY A 356 32.14 3.26 4.56
CA GLY A 356 32.25 4.02 3.33
C GLY A 356 30.93 4.07 2.54
N ALA A 357 30.88 4.90 1.51
CA ALA A 357 29.68 5.02 0.67
C ALA A 357 29.46 3.78 -0.21
N ALA A 358 28.24 3.24 -0.18
CA ALA A 358 27.74 2.15 -1.01
C ALA A 358 26.37 2.53 -1.61
N THR A 359 26.29 3.74 -2.16
CA THR A 359 25.08 4.31 -2.74
C THR A 359 24.50 3.44 -3.85
N TYR A 360 23.18 3.35 -3.90
CA TYR A 360 22.46 2.62 -4.95
C TYR A 360 21.24 3.40 -5.45
N LEU A 361 20.84 3.13 -6.69
CA LEU A 361 19.63 3.71 -7.28
C LEU A 361 18.46 2.76 -7.06
N ALA A 362 17.39 3.24 -6.43
CA ALA A 362 16.26 2.43 -5.99
C ALA A 362 14.97 2.79 -6.73
N VAL A 363 14.21 1.77 -7.08
CA VAL A 363 12.82 1.85 -7.53
C VAL A 363 11.91 1.07 -6.58
N ASP A 364 10.61 1.05 -6.90
CA ASP A 364 9.57 0.43 -6.08
C ASP A 364 9.96 -0.95 -5.53
N GLY A 365 9.79 -1.14 -4.22
CA GLY A 365 10.10 -2.40 -3.52
C GLY A 365 9.22 -3.56 -3.98
N GLY A 366 8.01 -3.26 -4.44
CA GLY A 366 7.02 -4.20 -4.95
C GLY A 366 7.40 -4.86 -6.27
N VAL A 367 8.47 -4.41 -6.95
CA VAL A 367 9.00 -5.11 -8.13
C VAL A 367 9.56 -6.48 -7.78
N ILE A 368 10.14 -6.66 -6.59
CA ILE A 368 10.77 -7.91 -6.16
C ILE A 368 10.11 -8.49 -4.90
N ASN A 369 9.80 -7.67 -3.89
CA ASN A 369 9.14 -8.14 -2.67
C ASN A 369 8.03 -7.18 -2.27
N ASN A 370 6.84 -7.41 -2.85
CA ASN A 370 5.64 -6.60 -2.64
C ASN A 370 4.94 -6.85 -1.31
N GLU A 371 5.23 -7.97 -0.66
CA GLU A 371 4.58 -8.41 0.57
C GLU A 371 5.65 -8.98 1.52
N PRO A 372 6.40 -8.13 2.26
CA PRO A 372 7.49 -8.55 3.15
C PRO A 372 7.00 -9.26 4.44
N PHE A 373 6.07 -10.21 4.29
CA PHE A 373 5.45 -11.00 5.34
C PHE A 373 6.45 -11.88 6.07
N ASP A 374 7.36 -12.49 5.32
CA ASP A 374 8.42 -13.36 5.82
C ASP A 374 9.35 -12.62 6.78
N ILE A 375 9.70 -11.36 6.48
CA ILE A 375 10.55 -10.53 7.36
C ILE A 375 9.85 -10.29 8.71
N ALA A 376 8.56 -9.92 8.69
CA ALA A 376 7.78 -9.76 9.91
C ALA A 376 7.71 -11.08 10.70
N ARG A 377 7.41 -12.19 10.01
CA ARG A 377 7.32 -13.52 10.61
C ARG A 377 8.63 -13.94 11.29
N PHE A 378 9.75 -13.82 10.60
CA PHE A 378 11.07 -14.18 11.12
C PHE A 378 11.46 -13.31 12.32
N THR A 379 11.15 -12.02 12.28
CA THR A 379 11.42 -11.11 13.40
C THR A 379 10.71 -11.55 14.69
N LEU A 380 9.51 -12.13 14.58
CA LEU A 380 8.74 -12.62 15.74
C LEU A 380 9.17 -13.99 16.26
N ARG A 381 10.03 -14.74 15.55
CA ARG A 381 10.34 -16.13 15.94
C ARG A 381 11.17 -16.18 17.23
N ARG A 382 10.84 -17.16 18.06
CA ARG A 382 11.68 -17.57 19.20
C ARG A 382 12.86 -18.40 18.71
N SER A 383 13.86 -18.57 19.58
CA SER A 383 14.89 -19.58 19.40
C SER A 383 14.80 -20.65 20.49
N ALA A 384 15.12 -21.90 20.12
CA ALA A 384 15.41 -22.96 21.07
C ALA A 384 16.85 -22.82 21.62
N ALA A 385 17.15 -23.49 22.72
CA ALA A 385 18.53 -23.63 23.19
C ALA A 385 19.40 -24.19 22.04
N GLY A 386 20.32 -23.37 21.50
CA GLY A 386 21.18 -23.74 20.37
C GLY A 386 20.91 -23.04 19.03
N SER A 387 20.39 -21.81 19.02
CA SER A 387 20.28 -20.91 17.84
C SER A 387 19.28 -21.29 16.74
N ALA A 388 18.61 -22.44 16.85
CA ALA A 388 17.54 -22.84 15.95
C ALA A 388 16.33 -21.93 16.17
N LEU A 389 15.75 -21.40 15.08
CA LEU A 389 14.53 -20.61 15.16
C LEU A 389 13.31 -21.54 15.19
N LEU A 390 12.42 -21.34 16.15
CA LEU A 390 11.19 -22.10 16.29
C LEU A 390 10.10 -21.54 15.37
N SER A 391 9.20 -22.42 14.93
CA SER A 391 7.95 -21.96 14.31
C SER A 391 7.06 -21.30 15.36
N ASN A 392 6.33 -20.25 14.97
CA ASN A 392 5.31 -19.66 15.83
C ASN A 392 4.19 -20.68 16.06
N ALA A 393 3.74 -20.81 17.30
CA ALA A 393 2.55 -21.61 17.63
C ALA A 393 1.35 -21.10 16.83
N ARG A 394 0.49 -22.00 16.36
CA ARG A 394 -0.58 -21.66 15.41
C ARG A 394 -1.97 -21.90 15.99
N GLU A 395 -2.10 -22.80 16.95
CA GLU A 395 -3.39 -23.19 17.50
C GLU A 395 -3.96 -22.10 18.40
N GLY A 396 -5.29 -21.95 18.42
CA GLY A 396 -5.98 -20.90 19.17
C GLY A 396 -5.67 -20.87 20.66
N ASN A 397 -5.33 -22.01 21.27
CA ASN A 397 -4.94 -22.11 22.68
C ASN A 397 -3.43 -22.02 22.95
N ARG A 398 -2.59 -21.89 21.92
CA ARG A 398 -1.12 -21.80 22.06
C ARG A 398 -0.51 -20.57 21.42
N ALA A 399 -1.18 -19.97 20.45
CA ALA A 399 -0.69 -18.81 19.73
C ALA A 399 -0.45 -17.65 20.70
N ASP A 400 0.76 -17.07 20.62
CA ASP A 400 1.20 -15.94 21.43
C ASP A 400 1.75 -14.77 20.62
N ARG A 401 1.74 -14.94 19.31
CA ARG A 401 2.20 -13.96 18.35
C ARG A 401 1.55 -14.18 17.01
N ALA A 402 1.35 -13.09 16.28
CA ALA A 402 0.84 -13.17 14.93
C ALA A 402 1.43 -12.11 14.01
N VAL A 403 1.48 -12.43 12.73
CA VAL A 403 1.67 -11.44 11.67
C VAL A 403 0.29 -11.04 11.14
N ILE A 404 0.01 -9.74 11.11
CA ILE A 404 -1.17 -9.16 10.47
C ILE A 404 -0.73 -8.54 9.14
N MET A 405 -1.24 -9.10 8.04
CA MET A 405 -1.07 -8.54 6.71
C MET A 405 -2.17 -7.56 6.39
N ILE A 406 -1.78 -6.35 5.98
CA ILE A 406 -2.70 -5.33 5.48
C ILE A 406 -2.51 -5.28 3.97
N ASP A 407 -3.52 -5.79 3.24
CA ASP A 407 -3.46 -5.93 1.80
C ASP A 407 -4.70 -5.34 1.12
N PRO A 408 -4.58 -4.15 0.51
CA PRO A 408 -5.66 -3.55 -0.26
C PRO A 408 -6.01 -4.30 -1.56
N PHE A 409 -5.11 -5.12 -2.10
CA PHE A 409 -5.24 -5.79 -3.40
C PHE A 409 -4.99 -7.31 -3.35
N PRO A 410 -5.73 -8.07 -2.52
CA PRO A 410 -5.48 -9.51 -2.31
C PRO A 410 -5.91 -10.42 -3.47
N ARG A 411 -6.56 -9.87 -4.52
CA ARG A 411 -7.05 -10.65 -5.67
C ARG A 411 -6.21 -10.38 -6.91
N ALA A 412 -5.78 -11.45 -7.56
CA ALA A 412 -5.30 -11.41 -8.94
C ALA A 412 -6.50 -11.28 -9.91
N PRO A 413 -6.30 -10.68 -11.10
CA PRO A 413 -7.30 -10.72 -12.16
C PRO A 413 -7.60 -12.17 -12.56
N ASP A 414 -8.86 -12.44 -12.95
CA ASP A 414 -9.24 -13.73 -13.49
C ASP A 414 -8.43 -14.07 -14.76
N TYR A 415 -8.16 -15.35 -14.97
CA TYR A 415 -7.57 -15.79 -16.21
C TYR A 415 -8.58 -15.60 -17.35
N VAL A 416 -8.22 -14.76 -18.32
CA VAL A 416 -8.97 -14.58 -19.56
C VAL A 416 -8.12 -15.08 -20.71
N ALA A 417 -8.65 -16.05 -21.47
CA ALA A 417 -7.98 -16.53 -22.68
C ALA A 417 -7.91 -15.40 -23.71
N LEU A 418 -6.71 -15.13 -24.24
CA LEU A 418 -6.53 -14.14 -25.29
C LEU A 418 -7.17 -14.62 -26.59
N THR A 419 -7.85 -13.72 -27.29
CA THR A 419 -8.26 -13.96 -28.68
C THR A 419 -7.03 -14.04 -29.60
N PRO A 420 -7.15 -14.60 -30.83
CA PRO A 420 -6.04 -14.62 -31.80
C PRO A 420 -5.48 -13.22 -32.09
N ASP A 421 -6.35 -12.21 -32.23
CA ASP A 421 -5.95 -10.82 -32.48
C ASP A 421 -5.22 -10.20 -31.29
N GLU A 422 -5.71 -10.42 -30.07
CA GLU A 422 -5.03 -9.96 -28.85
C GLU A 422 -3.68 -10.64 -28.68
N THR A 423 -3.58 -11.93 -29.01
CA THR A 423 -2.32 -12.69 -28.96
C THR A 423 -1.29 -12.10 -29.91
N LEU A 424 -1.67 -11.81 -31.16
CA LEU A 424 -0.79 -11.18 -32.15
C LEU A 424 -0.37 -9.76 -31.71
N ARG A 425 -1.29 -8.98 -31.13
CA ARG A 425 -0.99 -7.65 -30.59
C ARG A 425 -0.04 -7.72 -29.40
N LEU A 426 -0.30 -8.62 -28.44
CA LEU A 426 0.51 -8.78 -27.24
C LEU A 426 1.90 -9.36 -27.56
N GLY A 427 1.97 -10.29 -28.52
CA GLY A 427 3.21 -10.91 -28.99
C GLY A 427 4.12 -9.99 -29.81
N GLY A 428 3.68 -8.77 -30.11
CA GLY A 428 4.55 -7.75 -30.68
C GLY A 428 5.67 -7.37 -29.69
N LEU A 429 6.87 -7.07 -30.22
CA LEU A 429 8.06 -6.76 -29.41
C LEU A 429 7.80 -5.67 -28.36
N LEU A 430 7.25 -4.53 -28.77
CA LEU A 430 7.01 -3.41 -27.87
C LEU A 430 5.94 -3.72 -26.80
N PRO A 431 4.74 -4.24 -27.14
CA PRO A 431 3.77 -4.70 -26.14
C PRO A 431 4.31 -5.77 -25.17
N SER A 432 5.05 -6.76 -25.67
CA SER A 432 5.67 -7.80 -24.84
C SER A 432 6.65 -7.21 -23.83
N VAL A 433 7.54 -6.30 -24.27
CA VAL A 433 8.50 -5.62 -23.38
C VAL A 433 7.78 -4.78 -22.32
N MET A 434 6.75 -4.03 -22.70
CA MET A 434 5.96 -3.23 -21.75
C MET A 434 5.18 -4.11 -20.77
N ARG A 435 4.82 -5.35 -21.14
CA ARG A 435 4.11 -6.30 -20.28
C ARG A 435 5.03 -7.00 -19.27
N LEU A 436 6.34 -7.09 -19.52
CA LEU A 436 7.29 -7.73 -18.61
C LEU A 436 7.26 -7.11 -17.21
N PHE A 437 7.11 -5.80 -17.11
CA PHE A 437 7.13 -5.11 -15.83
C PHE A 437 5.93 -5.50 -14.93
N PRO A 438 4.66 -5.36 -15.35
CA PRO A 438 3.51 -5.90 -14.60
C PRO A 438 3.60 -7.40 -14.31
N THR A 439 4.18 -8.19 -15.23
CA THR A 439 4.38 -9.63 -15.03
C THR A 439 5.36 -9.92 -13.88
N LEU A 440 6.49 -9.21 -13.81
CA LEU A 440 7.47 -9.38 -12.72
C LEU A 440 6.87 -9.00 -11.36
N VAL A 441 6.13 -7.89 -11.29
CA VAL A 441 5.41 -7.48 -10.07
C VAL A 441 4.38 -8.53 -9.66
N SER A 442 3.61 -9.06 -10.62
CA SER A 442 2.59 -10.09 -10.34
C SER A 442 3.24 -11.40 -9.84
N GLN A 443 4.39 -11.78 -10.41
CA GLN A 443 5.16 -12.94 -9.96
C GLN A 443 5.73 -12.73 -8.55
N ALA A 444 6.18 -11.52 -8.21
CA ALA A 444 6.68 -11.19 -6.87
C ALA A 444 5.62 -11.31 -5.76
N ARG A 445 4.32 -11.19 -6.10
CA ARG A 445 3.18 -11.40 -5.19
C ARG A 445 2.84 -12.89 -4.99
N PHE A 446 3.33 -13.76 -5.87
CA PHE A 446 2.92 -15.16 -5.86
C PHE A 446 3.69 -15.98 -4.80
N LYS A 447 3.17 -15.99 -3.56
CA LYS A 447 3.75 -16.72 -2.41
C LYS A 447 2.84 -17.86 -1.91
N ILE A 448 2.85 -18.99 -2.64
CA ILE A 448 1.97 -20.15 -2.40
C ILE A 448 1.95 -20.62 -0.93
N ASP A 449 3.12 -20.73 -0.28
CA ASP A 449 3.23 -21.29 1.08
C ASP A 449 2.50 -20.46 2.14
N GLU A 450 2.44 -19.13 1.99
CA GLU A 450 1.72 -18.27 2.92
C GLU A 450 0.20 -18.26 2.60
N LEU A 451 -0.18 -18.34 1.32
CA LEU A 451 -1.58 -18.40 0.89
C LEU A 451 -2.28 -19.71 1.31
N LEU A 452 -1.56 -20.85 1.27
CA LEU A 452 -2.10 -22.15 1.71
C LEU A 452 -2.36 -22.22 3.22
N HIS A 453 -1.67 -21.43 4.03
CA HIS A 453 -1.90 -21.37 5.47
C HIS A 453 -3.00 -20.39 5.87
N ALA A 454 -3.32 -19.41 5.01
CA ALA A 454 -4.38 -18.43 5.25
C ALA A 454 -5.81 -19.00 5.07
N THR A 455 -5.96 -20.19 4.51
CA THR A 455 -7.26 -20.86 4.31
C THR A 455 -7.68 -21.75 5.49
N ASN A 456 -6.80 -21.96 6.47
CA ASN A 456 -7.10 -22.77 7.65
C ASN A 456 -7.58 -21.90 8.81
N SER A 457 -8.82 -22.10 9.24
CA SER A 457 -9.44 -21.39 10.38
C SER A 457 -8.71 -21.62 11.70
N ASP A 458 -7.91 -22.68 11.80
CA ASP A 458 -7.23 -23.08 13.04
C ASP A 458 -5.84 -22.42 13.20
N VAL A 459 -5.49 -21.46 12.34
CA VAL A 459 -4.21 -20.74 12.37
C VAL A 459 -4.39 -19.33 12.94
N HIS A 460 -4.02 -19.17 14.21
CA HIS A 460 -4.10 -17.93 14.99
C HIS A 460 -2.78 -17.16 15.08
N SER A 461 -1.82 -17.44 14.19
CA SER A 461 -0.54 -16.71 14.09
C SER A 461 -0.33 -15.97 12.78
N ARG A 462 -1.33 -15.97 11.89
CA ARG A 462 -1.31 -15.26 10.61
C ARG A 462 -2.70 -14.73 10.32
N PHE A 463 -2.81 -13.46 10.05
CA PHE A 463 -4.08 -12.81 9.74
C PHE A 463 -3.94 -11.87 8.56
N MET A 464 -5.07 -11.57 7.91
CA MET A 464 -5.15 -10.60 6.82
C MET A 464 -6.32 -9.64 7.07
N ILE A 465 -6.07 -8.35 6.89
CA ILE A 465 -7.08 -7.31 6.80
C ILE A 465 -7.12 -6.85 5.35
N ALA A 466 -8.23 -7.12 4.68
CA ALA A 466 -8.44 -6.82 3.28
C ALA A 466 -9.77 -6.08 3.07
N PRO A 467 -9.89 -5.25 2.02
CA PRO A 467 -11.10 -4.48 1.80
C PRO A 467 -12.34 -5.33 1.60
N ALA A 468 -13.40 -5.01 2.33
CA ALA A 468 -14.69 -5.66 2.20
C ALA A 468 -15.84 -4.67 2.42
N ARG A 469 -16.83 -4.72 1.54
CA ARG A 469 -18.10 -4.00 1.67
C ARG A 469 -19.25 -5.01 1.71
N SER A 470 -20.09 -4.91 2.72
CA SER A 470 -21.37 -5.63 2.76
C SER A 470 -22.32 -5.07 1.71
N ALA A 471 -23.26 -5.89 1.24
CA ALA A 471 -24.31 -5.42 0.35
C ALA A 471 -25.15 -4.33 1.03
N SER A 472 -25.52 -3.29 0.29
CA SER A 472 -26.24 -2.12 0.80
C SER A 472 -27.18 -1.61 -0.30
N GLY A 473 -28.48 -1.67 -0.06
CA GLY A 473 -29.49 -1.27 -1.05
C GLY A 473 -29.34 -2.05 -2.36
N THR A 474 -29.05 -1.35 -3.46
CA THR A 474 -28.82 -1.92 -4.80
C THR A 474 -27.36 -2.31 -5.08
N SER A 475 -26.42 -2.02 -4.17
CA SER A 475 -24.99 -2.35 -4.37
C SER A 475 -24.66 -3.72 -3.78
N PRO A 476 -24.09 -4.65 -4.58
CA PRO A 476 -23.69 -5.98 -4.12
C PRO A 476 -22.51 -5.91 -3.14
N ALA A 477 -22.32 -6.98 -2.37
CA ALA A 477 -21.12 -7.14 -1.57
C ALA A 477 -19.87 -7.14 -2.47
N ALA A 478 -18.82 -6.45 -2.04
CA ALA A 478 -17.59 -6.31 -2.80
C ALA A 478 -16.38 -6.66 -1.92
N ARG A 479 -15.29 -7.13 -2.54
CA ARG A 479 -14.04 -7.48 -1.85
C ARG A 479 -12.82 -7.02 -2.66
N GLY A 480 -11.71 -6.78 -1.96
CA GLY A 480 -10.45 -6.38 -2.57
C GLY A 480 -10.60 -5.11 -3.41
N ALA A 481 -10.03 -5.12 -4.62
CA ALA A 481 -10.05 -3.97 -5.52
C ALA A 481 -11.45 -3.42 -5.81
N ASP A 482 -12.51 -4.22 -5.75
CA ASP A 482 -13.89 -3.78 -6.01
C ASP A 482 -14.55 -3.12 -4.80
N ALA A 483 -13.99 -3.33 -3.60
CA ALA A 483 -14.48 -2.72 -2.37
C ALA A 483 -13.88 -1.33 -2.11
N ILE A 484 -12.75 -0.99 -2.73
CA ILE A 484 -12.08 0.30 -2.56
C ILE A 484 -12.31 1.24 -3.75
N ALA A 485 -12.46 2.54 -3.48
CA ALA A 485 -12.62 3.55 -4.51
C ALA A 485 -11.30 3.78 -5.29
N CYS A 486 -10.14 3.62 -4.64
CA CYS A 486 -8.84 3.74 -5.30
C CYS A 486 -8.48 2.53 -6.20
N GLY A 487 -9.32 1.49 -6.26
CA GLY A 487 -9.00 0.23 -6.94
C GLY A 487 -9.02 0.25 -8.47
N ALA A 488 -9.47 1.34 -9.11
CA ALA A 488 -9.43 1.47 -10.56
C ALA A 488 -8.05 1.92 -11.08
N LEU A 489 -7.78 1.66 -12.37
CA LEU A 489 -6.54 2.07 -13.05
C LEU A 489 -5.29 1.54 -12.34
N ASP A 490 -5.26 0.25 -12.02
CA ASP A 490 -4.16 -0.42 -11.29
C ASP A 490 -3.78 0.28 -9.97
N GLY A 491 -4.78 0.85 -9.28
CA GLY A 491 -4.55 1.53 -8.01
C GLY A 491 -4.19 3.01 -8.13
N PHE A 492 -4.24 3.64 -9.32
CA PHE A 492 -3.97 5.07 -9.50
C PHE A 492 -5.22 5.96 -9.39
N SER A 493 -6.42 5.38 -9.41
CA SER A 493 -7.66 6.16 -9.40
C SER A 493 -7.84 7.06 -8.17
N GLY A 494 -7.24 6.72 -7.03
CA GLY A 494 -7.29 7.53 -5.82
C GLY A 494 -6.71 8.93 -5.98
N PHE A 495 -5.83 9.17 -6.95
CA PHE A 495 -5.24 10.50 -7.15
C PHE A 495 -6.16 11.48 -7.91
N PHE A 496 -7.30 11.01 -8.43
CA PHE A 496 -8.26 11.86 -9.17
C PHE A 496 -9.11 12.73 -8.24
N ASP A 497 -9.44 12.25 -7.04
CA ASP A 497 -10.30 12.97 -6.12
C ASP A 497 -9.98 12.63 -4.66
N ARG A 498 -10.07 13.62 -3.77
CA ARG A 498 -9.86 13.44 -2.33
C ARG A 498 -10.88 12.48 -1.73
N GLY A 499 -12.13 12.52 -2.19
CA GLY A 499 -13.22 11.67 -1.73
C GLY A 499 -12.94 10.18 -1.90
N PHE A 500 -12.13 9.78 -2.89
CA PHE A 500 -11.77 8.38 -3.11
C PHE A 500 -10.85 7.88 -2.00
N ARG A 501 -9.88 8.71 -1.61
CA ARG A 501 -8.91 8.39 -0.55
C ARG A 501 -9.55 8.49 0.83
N LEU A 502 -10.43 9.47 1.05
CA LEU A 502 -11.21 9.58 2.29
C LEU A 502 -12.11 8.34 2.48
N HIS A 503 -12.83 7.93 1.42
CA HIS A 503 -13.63 6.71 1.44
C HIS A 503 -12.79 5.49 1.86
N ASP A 504 -11.63 5.29 1.24
CA ASP A 504 -10.79 4.12 1.50
C ASP A 504 -10.16 4.14 2.90
N PHE A 505 -9.78 5.32 3.40
CA PHE A 505 -9.33 5.49 4.78
C PHE A 505 -10.40 5.05 5.78
N VAL A 506 -11.64 5.55 5.63
CA VAL A 506 -12.75 5.16 6.51
C VAL A 506 -13.09 3.68 6.37
N LEU A 507 -13.06 3.15 5.15
CA LEU A 507 -13.28 1.72 4.91
C LEU A 507 -12.21 0.87 5.60
N GLY A 508 -10.95 1.31 5.58
CA GLY A 508 -9.85 0.68 6.32
C GLY A 508 -10.10 0.63 7.83
N GLN A 509 -10.56 1.74 8.42
CA GLN A 509 -10.94 1.77 9.83
C GLN A 509 -12.08 0.79 10.15
N ARG A 510 -13.15 0.82 9.34
CA ARG A 510 -14.31 -0.09 9.51
C ARG A 510 -13.91 -1.56 9.34
N ASN A 511 -13.09 -1.89 8.35
CA ASN A 511 -12.64 -3.26 8.13
C ASN A 511 -11.71 -3.73 9.26
N CYS A 512 -10.87 -2.85 9.81
CA CYS A 512 -10.09 -3.16 11.00
C CYS A 512 -10.99 -3.39 12.23
N GLN A 513 -12.00 -2.55 12.46
CA GLN A 513 -13.00 -2.75 13.52
C GLN A 513 -13.64 -4.14 13.44
N LYS A 514 -14.20 -4.50 12.28
CA LYS A 514 -14.82 -5.81 12.06
C LYS A 514 -13.82 -6.97 12.19
N PHE A 515 -12.58 -6.77 11.75
CA PHE A 515 -11.52 -7.76 11.93
C PHE A 515 -11.22 -8.04 13.40
N LEU A 516 -11.07 -7.02 14.23
CA LEU A 516 -10.84 -7.17 15.67
C LEU A 516 -12.06 -7.77 16.39
N GLU A 517 -13.27 -7.48 15.91
CA GLU A 517 -14.51 -8.00 16.47
C GLU A 517 -14.71 -9.51 16.24
N SER A 518 -14.37 -10.00 15.04
CA SER A 518 -14.84 -11.31 14.56
C SER A 518 -13.76 -12.27 14.08
N HIS A 519 -12.52 -11.80 13.87
CA HIS A 519 -11.47 -12.62 13.25
C HIS A 519 -10.19 -12.69 14.11
N PHE A 520 -9.85 -11.63 14.83
CA PHE A 520 -8.64 -11.58 15.66
C PHE A 520 -8.89 -12.15 17.07
N LEU A 521 -9.15 -13.45 17.11
CA LEU A 521 -9.61 -14.18 18.30
C LEU A 521 -8.61 -15.27 18.75
N LEU A 522 -8.69 -15.66 20.02
CA LEU A 522 -8.03 -16.85 20.59
C LEU A 522 -9.06 -17.75 21.26
N ASP A 523 -8.71 -19.02 21.42
CA ASP A 523 -9.51 -19.93 22.24
C ASP A 523 -9.49 -19.45 23.69
N ALA A 524 -10.61 -19.56 24.40
CA ALA A 524 -10.71 -19.07 25.78
C ALA A 524 -9.76 -19.79 26.75
N ASP A 525 -9.25 -20.97 26.40
CA ASP A 525 -8.24 -21.70 27.16
C ASP A 525 -6.78 -21.31 26.83
N ASN A 526 -6.57 -20.31 25.97
CA ASN A 526 -5.25 -19.76 25.72
C ASN A 526 -4.66 -19.10 26.98
N PRO A 527 -3.45 -19.51 27.43
CA PRO A 527 -2.82 -18.95 28.63
C PRO A 527 -2.59 -17.44 28.62
N ILE A 528 -2.47 -16.80 27.45
CA ILE A 528 -2.28 -15.35 27.35
C ILE A 528 -3.46 -14.60 27.92
N LEU A 529 -4.69 -15.06 27.67
CA LEU A 529 -5.90 -14.36 28.10
C LEU A 529 -5.98 -14.25 29.64
N ALA A 530 -5.21 -15.07 30.36
CA ALA A 530 -5.08 -15.05 31.82
C ALA A 530 -6.42 -15.02 32.56
N LEU A 531 -7.42 -15.73 32.02
CA LEU A 531 -8.77 -15.80 32.59
C LEU A 531 -8.76 -16.53 33.94
N ASP A 532 -9.65 -16.10 34.84
CA ASP A 532 -9.88 -16.77 36.11
C ASP A 532 -10.42 -18.19 35.89
N ALA A 533 -10.11 -19.10 36.82
CA ALA A 533 -10.43 -20.52 36.67
C ALA A 533 -11.95 -20.80 36.55
N ASP A 534 -12.80 -19.94 37.09
CA ASP A 534 -14.26 -20.00 37.06
C ASP A 534 -14.87 -19.26 35.85
N HIS A 535 -14.06 -18.65 34.97
CA HIS A 535 -14.57 -17.94 33.81
C HIS A 535 -15.36 -18.89 32.87
N PRO A 536 -16.61 -18.55 32.50
CA PRO A 536 -17.50 -19.49 31.80
C PRO A 536 -16.96 -19.95 30.45
N HIS A 537 -16.37 -19.03 29.67
CA HIS A 537 -15.76 -19.37 28.38
C HIS A 537 -14.55 -20.31 28.53
N LEU A 538 -13.76 -20.16 29.61
CA LEU A 538 -12.60 -21.03 29.87
C LEU A 538 -13.05 -22.45 30.16
N GLN A 539 -14.05 -22.61 31.03
CA GLN A 539 -14.62 -23.92 31.38
C GLN A 539 -15.23 -24.61 30.16
N ALA A 540 -15.97 -23.85 29.34
CA ALA A 540 -16.56 -24.37 28.11
C ALA A 540 -15.50 -24.82 27.09
N ALA A 541 -14.46 -24.01 26.87
CA ALA A 541 -13.36 -24.35 25.95
C ALA A 541 -12.58 -25.59 26.40
N ARG A 542 -12.26 -25.70 27.70
CA ARG A 542 -11.59 -26.89 28.26
C ARG A 542 -12.44 -28.15 28.12
N ALA A 543 -13.72 -28.07 28.47
CA ALA A 543 -14.65 -29.20 28.36
C ALA A 543 -14.83 -29.66 26.90
N ALA A 544 -14.93 -28.72 25.95
CA ALA A 544 -15.00 -29.06 24.52
C ALA A 544 -13.71 -29.75 24.06
N ARG A 545 -12.54 -29.23 24.46
CA ARG A 545 -11.25 -29.81 24.08
C ARG A 545 -11.03 -31.21 24.64
N GLU A 546 -11.43 -31.47 25.90
CA GLU A 546 -11.37 -32.79 26.52
C GLU A 546 -12.22 -33.83 25.76
N LYS A 547 -13.33 -33.40 25.17
CA LYS A 547 -14.24 -34.25 24.39
C LYS A 547 -13.88 -34.35 22.91
N GLY A 548 -12.88 -33.59 22.44
CA GLY A 548 -12.57 -33.47 21.01
C GLY A 548 -13.68 -32.77 20.21
N GLU A 549 -14.48 -31.92 20.85
CA GLU A 549 -15.55 -31.14 20.23
C GLU A 549 -15.01 -29.81 19.69
N ALA A 550 -15.79 -29.14 18.83
CA ALA A 550 -15.47 -27.80 18.36
C ALA A 550 -15.42 -26.81 19.53
N ILE A 551 -14.37 -25.99 19.57
CA ILE A 551 -14.20 -24.98 20.62
C ILE A 551 -15.29 -23.90 20.48
N PRO A 552 -15.94 -23.46 21.57
CA PRO A 552 -16.88 -22.34 21.57
C PRO A 552 -16.25 -21.04 21.05
N GLU A 553 -17.08 -20.03 20.78
CA GLU A 553 -16.66 -18.72 20.24
C GLU A 553 -15.41 -18.15 20.96
N GLY A 554 -14.40 -17.77 20.17
CA GLY A 554 -13.12 -17.27 20.66
C GLY A 554 -13.22 -15.87 21.28
N LEU A 555 -12.24 -15.50 22.09
CA LEU A 555 -12.14 -14.20 22.75
C LEU A 555 -11.17 -13.29 21.99
N ARG A 556 -11.48 -11.98 21.98
CA ARG A 556 -10.71 -10.97 21.24
C ARG A 556 -9.29 -10.83 21.80
N ILE A 557 -8.30 -10.83 20.91
CA ILE A 557 -6.91 -10.50 21.27
C ILE A 557 -6.79 -9.02 21.60
N VAL A 558 -7.43 -8.16 20.80
CA VAL A 558 -7.52 -6.72 21.06
C VAL A 558 -8.98 -6.40 21.31
N ASP A 559 -9.29 -6.15 22.58
CA ASP A 559 -10.59 -5.67 23.00
C ASP A 559 -10.48 -4.23 23.50
N PRO A 560 -10.80 -3.22 22.65
CA PRO A 560 -10.73 -1.85 23.06
C PRO A 560 -11.87 -1.43 24.01
N CYS A 561 -12.90 -2.28 24.25
CA CYS A 561 -14.18 -1.96 24.93
C CYS A 561 -14.07 -0.79 25.91
N VAL A 562 -14.61 0.36 25.52
CA VAL A 562 -14.46 1.59 26.29
C VAL A 562 -15.72 1.86 27.09
N SER A 563 -15.58 2.56 28.21
CA SER A 563 -16.70 3.23 28.87
C SER A 563 -17.47 4.11 27.87
N PRO A 564 -18.78 4.36 28.10
CA PRO A 564 -19.58 5.22 27.23
C PRO A 564 -18.90 6.59 27.03
N GLY A 565 -18.49 6.91 25.78
CA GLY A 565 -17.94 8.23 25.42
C GLY A 565 -16.67 8.25 24.56
N ALA A 566 -15.90 7.16 24.44
CA ALA A 566 -14.67 7.15 23.61
C ALA A 566 -14.88 6.65 22.16
N GLY A 567 -16.03 6.02 21.87
CA GLY A 567 -16.52 5.78 20.50
C GLY A 567 -15.74 4.78 19.65
N LEU A 568 -14.80 3.99 20.20
CA LEU A 568 -14.12 2.91 19.45
C LEU A 568 -14.97 1.64 19.32
N ASP A 569 -15.96 1.46 20.21
CA ASP A 569 -16.97 0.41 20.17
C ASP A 569 -18.16 0.75 19.27
N ALA A 570 -18.37 2.05 18.97
CA ALA A 570 -19.41 2.49 18.06
C ALA A 570 -19.11 2.01 16.64
N GLU A 571 -20.10 1.36 16.01
CA GLU A 571 -19.96 0.88 14.64
C GLU A 571 -19.66 2.05 13.69
N ILE A 572 -18.55 2.00 12.97
CA ILE A 572 -18.15 3.02 11.99
C ILE A 572 -19.08 2.92 10.77
N PRO A 573 -19.95 3.90 10.47
CA PRO A 573 -20.86 3.80 9.33
C PRO A 573 -20.15 3.53 8.00
N MET A 574 -20.73 2.68 7.15
CA MET A 574 -20.19 2.37 5.83
C MET A 574 -20.06 3.66 5.00
N PRO A 575 -18.87 3.99 4.43
CA PRO A 575 -18.73 5.19 3.61
C PRO A 575 -19.49 5.06 2.29
N ALA A 576 -20.11 6.16 1.84
CA ALA A 576 -20.79 6.27 0.56
C ALA A 576 -19.79 6.06 -0.59
N TRP A 577 -20.24 5.40 -1.66
CA TRP A 577 -19.38 5.19 -2.83
C TRP A 577 -19.10 6.54 -3.52
N PRO A 578 -17.84 6.97 -3.64
CA PRO A 578 -17.53 8.32 -4.09
C PRO A 578 -17.54 8.42 -5.61
N GLN A 579 -17.88 9.60 -6.11
CA GLN A 579 -17.91 9.92 -7.54
C GLN A 579 -17.07 11.16 -7.84
N VAL A 580 -16.68 11.32 -9.10
CA VAL A 580 -15.95 12.49 -9.59
C VAL A 580 -16.66 13.10 -10.79
N GLY A 581 -16.73 14.43 -10.81
CA GLY A 581 -17.35 15.18 -11.88
C GLY A 581 -16.58 15.12 -13.20
N LEU A 582 -17.29 15.01 -14.33
CA LEU A 582 -16.69 14.95 -15.66
C LEU A 582 -15.82 16.18 -15.98
N GLY A 583 -16.23 17.37 -15.53
CA GLY A 583 -15.44 18.59 -15.71
C GLY A 583 -14.07 18.54 -15.05
N ALA A 584 -13.93 17.84 -13.91
CA ALA A 584 -12.64 17.61 -13.27
C ALA A 584 -11.74 16.70 -14.12
N LEU A 585 -12.29 15.61 -14.66
CA LEU A 585 -11.57 14.70 -15.56
C LEU A 585 -11.09 15.39 -16.83
N GLN A 586 -11.93 16.25 -17.42
CA GLN A 586 -11.55 17.02 -18.61
C GLN A 586 -10.41 18.01 -18.30
N ARG A 587 -10.42 18.67 -17.13
CA ARG A 587 -9.31 19.53 -16.68
C ARG A 587 -8.02 18.72 -16.53
N MET A 588 -8.09 17.54 -15.90
CA MET A 588 -6.93 16.65 -15.75
C MET A 588 -6.39 16.17 -17.10
N ARG A 589 -7.25 15.80 -18.04
CA ARG A 589 -6.84 15.41 -19.41
C ARG A 589 -6.11 16.55 -20.11
N ARG A 590 -6.63 17.79 -20.03
CA ARG A 590 -5.95 18.96 -20.60
C ARG A 590 -4.56 19.15 -19.99
N GLN A 591 -4.45 19.05 -18.67
CA GLN A 591 -3.15 19.17 -18.00
C GLN A 591 -2.20 18.03 -18.36
N PHE A 592 -2.68 16.80 -18.47
CA PHE A 592 -1.87 15.66 -18.90
C PHE A 592 -1.26 15.90 -20.29
N LEU A 593 -2.04 16.44 -21.23
CA LEU A 593 -1.55 16.83 -22.56
C LEU A 593 -0.50 17.96 -22.50
N VAL A 594 -0.65 18.92 -21.59
CA VAL A 594 0.36 19.96 -21.32
C VAL A 594 1.66 19.32 -20.84
N ARG A 595 1.59 18.44 -19.85
CA ARG A 595 2.77 17.72 -19.33
C ARG A 595 3.46 16.87 -20.40
N LEU A 596 2.72 16.07 -21.17
CA LEU A 596 3.28 15.30 -22.29
C LEU A 596 3.96 16.20 -23.34
N THR A 597 3.44 17.41 -23.54
CA THR A 597 4.08 18.39 -24.43
C THR A 597 5.43 18.84 -23.88
N ARG A 598 5.52 19.13 -22.58
CA ARG A 598 6.77 19.49 -21.90
C ARG A 598 7.79 18.35 -21.92
N ILE A 599 7.37 17.14 -21.57
CA ILE A 599 8.21 15.92 -21.62
C ILE A 599 8.81 15.75 -23.01
N GLY A 600 7.99 15.85 -24.07
CA GLY A 600 8.47 15.77 -25.45
C GLY A 600 9.50 16.85 -25.77
N GLY A 601 9.28 18.10 -25.32
CA GLY A 601 10.25 19.18 -25.48
C GLY A 601 11.63 18.82 -24.95
N HIS A 602 11.71 18.41 -23.67
CA HIS A 602 12.97 18.04 -23.03
C HIS A 602 13.62 16.77 -23.62
N LEU A 603 12.83 15.77 -24.03
CA LEU A 603 13.34 14.56 -24.69
C LEU A 603 14.04 14.89 -26.00
N PHE A 604 13.46 15.76 -26.82
CA PHE A 604 13.98 16.08 -28.14
C PHE A 604 15.09 17.13 -28.14
N ASP A 605 15.21 17.92 -27.07
CA ASP A 605 16.30 18.88 -26.89
C ASP A 605 17.55 18.22 -26.24
N SER A 606 17.42 16.96 -25.77
CA SER A 606 18.56 16.15 -25.32
C SER A 606 19.43 15.68 -26.51
N ARG A 607 20.76 15.80 -26.41
CA ARG A 607 21.73 15.45 -27.49
C ARG A 607 21.84 13.95 -27.81
N ALA A 608 20.88 13.12 -27.39
CA ALA A 608 20.97 11.66 -27.46
C ALA A 608 20.65 11.04 -28.83
N MET A 609 20.12 11.80 -29.80
CA MET A 609 19.82 11.32 -31.16
C MET A 609 20.36 12.30 -32.23
N GLY A 610 20.58 11.83 -33.46
CA GLY A 610 21.01 12.68 -34.59
C GLY A 610 19.90 13.64 -35.06
N GLY A 611 20.28 14.84 -35.55
CA GLY A 611 19.37 15.98 -35.76
C GLY A 611 18.18 15.73 -36.71
N ILE A 612 18.33 14.88 -37.73
CA ILE A 612 17.23 14.58 -38.67
C ILE A 612 16.20 13.62 -38.05
N GLY A 613 16.65 12.62 -37.29
CA GLY A 613 15.76 11.69 -36.57
C GLY A 613 14.99 12.39 -35.45
N GLN A 614 15.66 13.30 -34.73
CA GLN A 614 15.04 14.15 -33.72
C GLN A 614 13.96 15.06 -34.31
N TRP A 615 14.25 15.70 -35.46
CA TRP A 615 13.29 16.56 -36.14
C TRP A 615 12.04 15.78 -36.60
N ALA A 616 12.22 14.61 -37.20
CA ALA A 616 11.12 13.78 -37.67
C ALA A 616 10.24 13.28 -36.50
N LEU A 617 10.86 12.78 -35.42
CA LEU A 617 10.15 12.30 -34.24
C LEU A 617 9.44 13.43 -33.49
N LYS A 618 10.03 14.63 -33.42
CA LYS A 618 9.41 15.84 -32.83
C LYS A 618 8.15 16.24 -33.60
N ARG A 619 8.16 16.23 -34.93
CA ARG A 619 6.96 16.53 -35.75
C ARG A 619 5.88 15.45 -35.62
N LEU A 620 6.28 14.18 -35.59
CA LEU A 620 5.36 13.05 -35.38
C LEU A 620 4.72 13.10 -33.97
N TRP A 621 5.48 13.45 -32.94
CA TRP A 621 4.99 13.62 -31.57
C TRP A 621 4.00 14.77 -31.45
N GLN A 622 4.32 15.92 -32.06
CA GLN A 622 3.53 17.15 -31.98
C GLN A 622 2.31 17.18 -32.94
N GLY A 623 2.14 16.19 -33.81
CA GLY A 623 1.08 16.19 -34.82
C GLY A 623 1.30 17.24 -35.92
N LEU A 624 2.54 17.69 -36.12
CA LEU A 624 2.91 18.63 -37.18
C LEU A 624 3.17 17.94 -38.53
N TRP A 625 2.78 16.67 -38.64
CA TRP A 625 2.87 15.89 -39.87
C TRP A 625 1.54 15.97 -40.64
N PRO A 626 1.52 16.43 -41.90
CA PRO A 626 0.27 16.74 -42.61
C PRO A 626 -0.71 15.57 -42.72
N VAL A 627 -0.21 14.34 -42.81
CA VAL A 627 -1.04 13.12 -42.90
C VAL A 627 -1.34 12.48 -41.54
N TYR A 628 -0.82 13.04 -40.45
CA TYR A 628 -1.09 12.58 -39.09
C TYR A 628 -1.16 13.77 -38.11
N PRO A 629 -2.17 14.64 -38.27
CA PRO A 629 -2.28 15.91 -37.53
C PRO A 629 -2.52 15.73 -36.03
N LYS A 630 -2.93 14.52 -35.61
CA LYS A 630 -3.19 14.18 -34.21
C LYS A 630 -1.90 13.94 -33.41
N GLY A 631 -0.87 13.40 -34.05
CA GLY A 631 0.40 13.05 -33.43
C GLY A 631 0.30 11.93 -32.39
N LEU A 632 1.45 11.36 -32.01
CA LEU A 632 1.53 10.30 -31.00
C LEU A 632 1.00 10.76 -29.64
N LYS A 633 1.25 12.03 -29.29
CA LYS A 633 0.76 12.64 -28.04
C LYS A 633 -0.76 12.59 -27.94
N GLY A 634 -1.45 12.91 -29.04
CA GLY A 634 -2.91 12.88 -29.09
C GLY A 634 -3.45 11.47 -28.91
N ASP A 635 -2.78 10.46 -29.48
CA ASP A 635 -3.17 9.06 -29.31
C ASP A 635 -2.95 8.55 -27.88
N VAL A 636 -1.84 8.91 -27.23
CA VAL A 636 -1.61 8.60 -25.81
C VAL A 636 -2.66 9.27 -24.93
N GLY A 637 -2.95 10.55 -25.17
CA GLY A 637 -3.97 11.29 -24.42
C GLY A 637 -5.38 10.72 -24.57
N ASP A 638 -5.74 10.29 -25.78
CA ASP A 638 -7.04 9.67 -26.03
C ASP A 638 -7.13 8.25 -25.47
N ALA A 639 -6.05 7.47 -25.53
CA ALA A 639 -5.98 6.17 -24.88
C ALA A 639 -6.17 6.30 -23.36
N ALA A 640 -5.48 7.25 -22.72
CA ALA A 640 -5.63 7.54 -21.29
C ALA A 640 -7.07 8.00 -20.96
N ALA A 641 -7.63 8.92 -21.74
CA ALA A 641 -9.00 9.41 -21.53
C ALA A 641 -10.04 8.27 -21.62
N ARG A 642 -9.90 7.38 -22.60
CA ARG A 642 -10.76 6.20 -22.74
C ARG A 642 -10.61 5.27 -21.53
N ALA A 643 -9.38 4.96 -21.12
CA ALA A 643 -9.15 4.10 -19.97
C ALA A 643 -9.80 4.65 -18.68
N VAL A 644 -9.61 5.95 -18.41
CA VAL A 644 -10.19 6.64 -17.25
C VAL A 644 -11.72 6.62 -17.31
N LEU A 645 -12.31 7.03 -18.43
CA LEU A 645 -13.76 7.09 -18.58
C LEU A 645 -14.41 5.71 -18.45
N LYS A 646 -13.85 4.68 -19.10
CA LYS A 646 -14.35 3.30 -18.96
C LYS A 646 -14.27 2.83 -17.53
N ALA A 647 -13.13 3.03 -16.87
CA ALA A 647 -12.94 2.60 -15.49
C ALA A 647 -13.97 3.24 -14.55
N PHE A 648 -14.18 4.55 -14.65
CA PHE A 648 -15.11 5.27 -13.76
C PHE A 648 -16.58 5.01 -14.10
N LEU A 649 -16.92 4.82 -15.37
CA LEU A 649 -18.27 4.39 -15.76
C LEU A 649 -18.58 3.01 -15.19
N LEU A 650 -17.72 2.00 -15.42
CA LEU A 650 -17.99 0.63 -14.97
C LEU A 650 -18.14 0.54 -13.46
N ARG A 651 -17.31 1.30 -12.73
CA ARG A 651 -17.28 1.33 -11.26
C ARG A 651 -18.25 2.33 -10.63
N ARG A 652 -19.13 2.99 -11.40
CA ARG A 652 -20.09 4.00 -10.88
C ARG A 652 -19.41 5.17 -10.14
N GLN A 653 -18.20 5.52 -10.56
CA GLN A 653 -17.39 6.60 -9.98
C GLN A 653 -17.45 7.90 -10.80
N LEU A 654 -18.20 7.93 -11.89
CA LEU A 654 -18.47 9.16 -12.61
C LEU A 654 -19.78 9.75 -12.10
N GLU A 655 -19.80 11.05 -11.79
CA GLU A 655 -21.05 11.74 -11.46
C GLU A 655 -21.97 11.76 -12.67
N THR A 656 -23.17 11.22 -12.51
CA THR A 656 -24.21 11.14 -13.54
C THR A 656 -25.53 11.64 -12.99
N SER A 657 -26.39 12.17 -13.87
CA SER A 657 -27.77 12.55 -13.50
C SER A 657 -28.69 11.33 -13.36
N GLU A 658 -28.27 10.16 -13.85
CA GLU A 658 -29.03 8.90 -13.82
C GLU A 658 -28.13 7.74 -13.36
N ASP A 659 -28.68 6.81 -12.59
CA ASP A 659 -27.97 5.60 -12.17
C ASP A 659 -28.15 4.48 -13.22
N PHE A 660 -27.24 4.41 -14.18
CA PHE A 660 -27.32 3.42 -15.27
C PHE A 660 -27.07 1.99 -14.77
N PRO A 661 -27.88 0.99 -15.16
CA PRO A 661 -27.61 -0.43 -14.90
C PRO A 661 -26.29 -0.91 -15.50
N THR A 662 -25.72 -2.00 -14.95
CA THR A 662 -24.42 -2.54 -15.41
C THR A 662 -24.38 -2.83 -16.91
N GLY A 663 -25.46 -3.41 -17.47
CA GLY A 663 -25.56 -3.66 -18.91
C GLY A 663 -25.50 -2.38 -19.75
N VAL A 664 -26.14 -1.29 -19.31
CA VAL A 664 -26.06 0.00 -20.00
C VAL A 664 -24.64 0.56 -19.91
N ARG A 665 -23.99 0.50 -18.74
CA ARG A 665 -22.61 0.99 -18.59
C ARG A 665 -21.63 0.23 -19.49
N LEU A 666 -21.79 -1.09 -19.63
CA LEU A 666 -21.03 -1.90 -20.58
C LEU A 666 -21.28 -1.48 -22.04
N ALA A 667 -22.52 -1.16 -22.40
CA ALA A 667 -22.87 -0.65 -23.74
C ALA A 667 -22.13 0.65 -24.05
N LEU A 668 -22.13 1.59 -23.10
CA LEU A 668 -21.43 2.86 -23.25
C LEU A 668 -19.91 2.64 -23.36
N THR A 669 -19.33 1.68 -22.62
CA THR A 669 -17.91 1.35 -22.80
C THR A 669 -17.59 0.74 -24.17
N ALA A 670 -18.50 -0.05 -24.74
CA ALA A 670 -18.34 -0.58 -26.10
C ALA A 670 -18.33 0.55 -27.15
N LEU A 671 -19.11 1.62 -26.95
CA LEU A 671 -19.01 2.82 -27.78
C LEU A 671 -17.63 3.50 -27.65
N ILE A 672 -17.10 3.59 -26.43
CA ILE A 672 -15.77 4.18 -26.18
C ILE A 672 -14.67 3.38 -26.91
N ASP A 673 -14.81 2.06 -26.97
CA ASP A 673 -13.90 1.15 -27.65
C ASP A 673 -14.15 1.01 -29.16
N ALA A 674 -15.18 1.67 -29.71
CA ALA A 674 -15.50 1.62 -31.14
C ALA A 674 -14.53 2.46 -32.02
N HIS A 675 -13.47 3.04 -31.44
CA HIS A 675 -12.42 3.78 -32.16
C HIS A 675 -12.93 4.86 -33.14
N GLY A 676 -14.08 5.48 -32.85
CA GLY A 676 -14.69 6.53 -33.68
C GLY A 676 -15.70 6.03 -34.71
N GLU A 677 -15.94 4.72 -34.78
CA GLU A 677 -17.12 4.15 -35.44
C GLU A 677 -18.40 4.70 -34.80
N ALA A 678 -19.39 5.03 -35.63
CA ALA A 678 -20.66 5.56 -35.17
C ALA A 678 -21.65 4.40 -34.98
N LEU A 679 -22.13 4.18 -33.77
CA LEU A 679 -23.00 3.07 -33.38
C LEU A 679 -24.35 3.60 -32.85
N ASP A 680 -25.43 2.88 -33.11
CA ASP A 680 -26.71 3.12 -32.45
C ASP A 680 -26.94 2.15 -31.27
N ALA A 681 -28.09 2.29 -30.59
CA ALA A 681 -28.45 1.44 -29.46
C ALA A 681 -28.54 -0.05 -29.82
N ARG A 682 -28.96 -0.37 -31.06
CA ARG A 682 -29.11 -1.74 -31.53
C ARG A 682 -27.73 -2.37 -31.77
N ASP A 683 -26.84 -1.66 -32.45
CA ASP A 683 -25.45 -2.09 -32.68
C ASP A 683 -24.76 -2.46 -31.35
N LEU A 684 -24.93 -1.63 -30.32
CA LEU A 684 -24.34 -1.86 -29.00
C LEU A 684 -24.97 -3.05 -28.28
N ARG A 685 -26.29 -3.20 -28.37
CA ARG A 685 -27.00 -4.34 -27.80
C ARG A 685 -26.56 -5.67 -28.44
N GLU A 686 -26.40 -5.70 -29.75
CA GLU A 686 -25.92 -6.87 -30.48
C GLU A 686 -24.51 -7.26 -30.01
N ARG A 687 -23.57 -6.30 -29.94
CA ARG A 687 -22.21 -6.53 -29.43
C ARG A 687 -22.18 -7.08 -27.99
N LEU A 688 -23.03 -6.56 -27.12
CA LEU A 688 -23.18 -7.04 -25.74
C LEU A 688 -23.70 -8.48 -25.68
N THR A 689 -24.66 -8.80 -26.55
CA THR A 689 -25.24 -10.13 -26.63
C THR A 689 -24.19 -11.14 -27.11
N GLU A 690 -23.47 -10.81 -28.18
CA GLU A 690 -22.37 -11.62 -28.71
C GLU A 690 -21.26 -11.81 -27.68
N ALA A 691 -20.85 -10.77 -26.96
CA ALA A 691 -19.83 -10.87 -25.92
C ALA A 691 -20.26 -11.78 -24.77
N ARG A 692 -21.53 -11.74 -24.36
CA ARG A 692 -22.08 -12.64 -23.35
C ARG A 692 -22.13 -14.09 -23.86
N GLU A 693 -22.55 -14.30 -25.10
CA GLU A 693 -22.60 -15.63 -25.74
C GLU A 693 -21.20 -16.23 -25.93
N ALA A 694 -20.19 -15.40 -26.19
CA ALA A 694 -18.79 -15.79 -26.24
C ALA A 694 -18.15 -16.03 -24.86
N GLY A 695 -18.91 -15.85 -23.77
CA GLY A 695 -18.43 -16.06 -22.40
C GLY A 695 -17.54 -14.94 -21.85
N LEU A 696 -17.46 -13.78 -22.52
CA LEU A 696 -16.73 -12.61 -22.01
C LEU A 696 -17.43 -11.94 -20.82
N TYR A 697 -18.74 -12.15 -20.71
CA TYR A 697 -19.57 -11.68 -19.59
C TYR A 697 -20.34 -12.84 -18.94
N PRO A 698 -20.65 -12.76 -17.64
CA PRO A 698 -21.41 -13.79 -16.96
C PRO A 698 -22.79 -13.97 -17.59
N ALA A 699 -23.28 -15.21 -17.65
CA ALA A 699 -24.60 -15.53 -18.19
C ALA A 699 -25.75 -14.81 -17.46
N THR A 700 -25.51 -14.39 -16.21
CA THR A 700 -26.45 -13.60 -15.40
C THR A 700 -26.52 -12.12 -15.79
N LEU A 701 -25.67 -11.65 -16.71
CA LEU A 701 -25.73 -10.28 -17.21
C LEU A 701 -27.05 -10.05 -17.95
N GLU A 702 -27.85 -9.13 -17.41
CA GLU A 702 -29.05 -8.61 -18.06
C GLU A 702 -28.66 -7.71 -19.23
N ILE A 703 -29.15 -8.06 -20.43
CA ILE A 703 -28.96 -7.27 -21.65
C ILE A 703 -30.02 -6.17 -21.66
N PRO A 704 -29.62 -4.89 -21.63
CA PRO A 704 -30.57 -3.78 -21.54
C PRO A 704 -31.40 -3.64 -22.82
N GLN A 705 -32.59 -3.05 -22.67
CA GLN A 705 -33.43 -2.66 -23.79
C GLN A 705 -32.77 -1.53 -24.60
N GLU A 706 -33.08 -1.42 -25.90
CA GLU A 706 -32.50 -0.38 -26.75
C GLU A 706 -32.82 1.03 -26.24
N ALA A 707 -34.01 1.24 -25.68
CA ALA A 707 -34.41 2.51 -25.08
C ALA A 707 -33.58 2.88 -23.83
N GLU A 708 -33.03 1.91 -23.11
CA GLU A 708 -32.14 2.16 -21.96
C GLU A 708 -30.74 2.54 -22.43
N ILE A 709 -30.24 1.88 -23.48
CA ILE A 709 -28.98 2.22 -24.12
C ILE A 709 -29.06 3.63 -24.73
N GLU A 710 -30.16 3.94 -25.43
CA GLU A 710 -30.39 5.25 -26.06
C GLU A 710 -30.37 6.39 -25.02
N ARG A 711 -30.97 6.19 -23.84
CA ARG A 711 -30.86 7.15 -22.73
C ARG A 711 -29.41 7.40 -22.31
N GLY A 712 -28.61 6.34 -22.20
CA GLY A 712 -27.17 6.45 -21.93
C GLY A 712 -26.40 7.18 -23.03
N LEU A 713 -26.75 6.96 -24.30
CA LEU A 713 -26.13 7.63 -25.46
C LEU A 713 -26.47 9.13 -25.49
N LEU A 714 -27.72 9.49 -25.22
CA LEU A 714 -28.15 10.88 -25.09
C LEU A 714 -27.44 11.58 -23.93
N TRP A 715 -27.26 10.89 -22.79
CA TRP A 715 -26.44 11.41 -21.70
C TRP A 715 -24.99 11.62 -22.15
N MET A 716 -24.35 10.66 -22.83
CA MET A 716 -22.98 10.83 -23.36
C MET A 716 -22.90 12.02 -24.32
N GLN A 717 -23.90 12.21 -25.19
CA GLN A 717 -23.97 13.36 -26.09
C GLN A 717 -24.09 14.68 -25.33
N GLY A 718 -25.02 14.75 -24.37
CA GLY A 718 -25.21 15.94 -23.50
C GLY A 718 -23.97 16.27 -22.67
N ALA A 719 -23.22 15.26 -22.26
CA ALA A 719 -21.95 15.38 -21.56
C ALA A 719 -20.75 15.71 -22.48
N GLY A 720 -20.96 15.78 -23.81
CA GLY A 720 -19.90 16.01 -24.80
C GLY A 720 -18.94 14.83 -25.01
N LEU A 721 -19.31 13.64 -24.55
CA LEU A 721 -18.57 12.38 -24.70
C LEU A 721 -18.93 11.60 -25.97
N ALA A 722 -20.00 12.02 -26.67
CA ALA A 722 -20.40 11.47 -27.95
C ALA A 722 -20.86 12.57 -28.89
N ARG A 723 -20.71 12.34 -30.20
CA ARG A 723 -21.20 13.22 -31.26
C ARG A 723 -21.98 12.43 -32.28
N GLN A 724 -23.00 13.04 -32.88
CA GLN A 724 -23.70 12.48 -34.03
C GLN A 724 -23.01 12.98 -35.32
N PRO A 725 -22.47 12.09 -36.17
CA PRO A 725 -21.87 12.51 -37.43
C PRO A 725 -22.92 13.06 -38.40
N LEU A 726 -22.60 14.18 -39.08
CA LEU A 726 -23.47 14.82 -40.09
C LEU A 726 -23.87 13.89 -41.26
N ARG A 727 -23.18 12.76 -41.45
CA ARG A 727 -23.51 11.79 -42.51
C ARG A 727 -24.72 10.90 -42.19
N ASN A 728 -25.27 10.96 -40.98
CA ASN A 728 -26.36 10.10 -40.52
C ASN A 728 -27.71 10.84 -40.36
N ILE A 729 -27.97 11.84 -41.22
CA ILE A 729 -29.22 12.65 -41.18
C ILE A 729 -30.47 11.80 -41.50
N PHE A 730 -30.32 10.66 -42.17
CA PHE A 730 -31.41 9.74 -42.51
C PHE A 730 -31.15 8.37 -41.87
N GLY A 731 -31.98 7.97 -40.89
CA GLY A 731 -31.86 6.70 -40.16
C GLY A 731 -31.94 6.88 -38.63
N PRO A 732 -31.82 5.81 -37.85
CA PRO A 732 -31.70 5.90 -36.39
C PRO A 732 -30.45 6.72 -36.00
N PRO A 733 -30.51 7.49 -34.89
CA PRO A 733 -29.39 8.31 -34.46
C PRO A 733 -28.18 7.43 -34.11
N ARG A 734 -27.05 7.68 -34.78
CA ARG A 734 -25.78 6.98 -34.50
C ARG A 734 -24.81 7.93 -33.83
N TYR A 735 -24.12 7.42 -32.83
CA TYR A 735 -23.23 8.17 -31.96
C TYR A 735 -21.81 7.68 -32.15
N ALA A 736 -20.85 8.59 -32.23
CA ALA A 736 -19.43 8.26 -32.21
C ALA A 736 -18.80 8.84 -30.93
N PHE A 737 -18.01 8.03 -30.22
CA PHE A 737 -17.29 8.51 -29.04
C PHE A 737 -16.38 9.69 -29.41
N SER A 738 -16.42 10.72 -28.57
CA SER A 738 -15.51 11.85 -28.61
C SER A 738 -14.97 12.04 -27.20
N PRO A 739 -13.64 12.08 -26.98
CA PRO A 739 -13.09 12.21 -25.64
C PRO A 739 -13.33 13.59 -24.98
N GLY A 740 -14.27 14.39 -25.51
CA GLY A 740 -14.54 15.78 -25.20
C GLY A 740 -13.57 16.70 -25.97
N ASN A 741 -14.10 17.57 -26.82
CA ASN A 741 -13.31 18.72 -27.29
C ASN A 741 -13.29 19.73 -26.14
N GLY A 742 -12.11 19.97 -25.56
CA GLY A 742 -11.89 21.25 -24.93
C GLY A 742 -12.01 22.31 -26.02
N GLY A 743 -12.98 23.20 -25.89
CA GLY A 743 -12.88 24.52 -26.51
C GLY A 743 -11.61 25.21 -26.03
#